data_AF-A0A8C8HET2-F1
#
_entry.id   AF-A0A8C8HET2-F1
#
_cell.length_a   1.000
_cell.length_b   1.000
_cell.length_c   1.000
_cell.angle_alpha   90.00
_cell.angle_beta   90.00
_cell.angle_gamma   90.00
#
_symmetry.space_group_name_H-M   'P 1'
#
loop_
_entity.id
_entity.type
_entity.pdbx_description
1 polymer ?
#
loop_
_entity_poly.entity_id
_entity_poly.type
_entity_poly.pdbx_seq_one_letter_code
_entity_poly.pdbx_strand_id
1 'polypeptide(L)'
;ITSSIWTPILSIALQALLLSSSYGSLEPYDLLYNNAVEAFYRNDYKDVVRHMEGALRSYAEVRQTKVRCRLRCQNQHPFDSASMDLQFFDVVLRRSYCQNECIEEKVGTQSMHKISEDVIQDFHRRIPYNYLQLAYQKLKQLDKAAAAAHTYFQANPESVEMDQNLEQYKALEGTNLDHFVDREARPHQRSFSAGVKLYDNANYEEAISLFEEALQEYYRADVECRALCQGPQRFEEQDHILYRYSLYQLVSDHFTQVLHCEHECVRDLSTRPGRLSPMENYLPLHYDYLQFAYYQLNMVEEALACAQSYLLFHEGDEFMTENVEYYREAIVINISLRSVMTDMTRGNLIIHYPLSKWQPLYCKAGRGSFFVGGHSLGTTAIEGLTCFLILCVCSVGGPLVYDSVQLIQNSQALNGTQRVLLDDVMSVEECAELKNLAHTITMAGDGYRGKMSPHTPNERFEGATVLKALQYGYEGRVPLKSARLFYDVSERARRIIESYFLLNSTLHFSYTHLVCRTAITGQQDHRNDLSHPIHADNCLLDPEANECWKEAPAYTYRDYSALLYLNGDFEGGEFIFTEMDAKTVTAQVKPKCGRMVGFSSGGENPHGVRAVTRGQRCAVALWFTLDPLFRELERLQADEVVQALDNQSSQSKWDTSLNINPKDEL
;
A
#
# COMPACT_ATOMS: atom_id res chain seq x y z
N ILE A 1 -39.44 45.39 50.24
CA ILE A 1 -39.30 43.91 50.31
C ILE A 1 -39.49 43.36 48.91
N THR A 2 -38.55 43.57 47.98
CA THR A 2 -38.61 43.02 46.60
C THR A 2 -37.28 43.22 45.85
N SER A 3 -36.12 43.05 46.49
CA SER A 3 -34.83 43.10 45.77
C SER A 3 -33.75 42.15 46.29
N SER A 4 -34.04 41.32 47.31
CA SER A 4 -33.01 40.52 47.99
C SER A 4 -33.01 39.02 47.64
N ILE A 5 -33.89 38.56 46.74
CA ILE A 5 -34.07 37.12 46.47
C ILE A 5 -33.61 36.73 45.05
N TRP A 6 -33.41 37.71 44.16
CA TRP A 6 -33.03 37.43 42.76
C TRP A 6 -31.52 37.26 42.56
N THR A 7 -30.67 37.78 43.46
CA THR A 7 -29.21 37.68 43.34
C THR A 7 -28.63 36.30 43.62
N PRO A 8 -29.09 35.50 44.62
CA PRO A 8 -28.56 34.15 44.80
C PRO A 8 -29.08 33.18 43.73
N ILE A 9 -30.28 33.39 43.19
CA ILE A 9 -30.84 32.53 42.13
C ILE A 9 -30.12 32.79 40.80
N LEU A 10 -29.80 34.05 40.47
CA LEU A 10 -28.99 34.37 39.30
C LEU A 10 -27.57 33.85 39.43
N SER A 11 -26.93 33.94 40.61
CA SER A 11 -25.58 33.40 40.83
C SER A 11 -25.53 31.87 40.81
N ILE A 12 -26.56 31.17 41.29
CA ILE A 12 -26.64 29.71 41.19
C ILE A 12 -26.94 29.28 39.76
N ALA A 13 -27.77 30.02 39.00
CA ALA A 13 -27.99 29.78 37.58
C ALA A 13 -26.74 30.09 36.74
N LEU A 14 -25.99 31.15 37.06
CA LEU A 14 -24.72 31.49 36.40
C LEU A 14 -23.62 30.49 36.77
N GLN A 15 -23.56 30.01 38.02
CA GLN A 15 -22.65 28.94 38.42
C GLN A 15 -23.06 27.60 37.80
N ALA A 16 -24.35 27.30 37.63
CA ALA A 16 -24.80 26.12 36.89
C ALA A 16 -24.49 26.22 35.38
N LEU A 17 -24.54 27.43 34.80
CA LEU A 17 -24.14 27.72 33.41
C LEU A 17 -22.61 27.75 33.21
N LEU A 18 -21.84 28.11 34.25
CA LEU A 18 -20.38 28.09 34.27
C LEU A 18 -19.80 26.73 34.71
N LEU A 19 -20.60 25.88 35.36
CA LEU A 19 -20.29 24.48 35.68
C LEU A 19 -20.80 23.52 34.60
N SER A 20 -21.57 23.99 33.61
CA SER A 20 -21.89 23.24 32.39
C SER A 20 -20.83 23.35 31.29
N SER A 21 -19.77 24.14 31.48
CA SER A 21 -18.53 23.93 30.75
C SER A 21 -17.67 22.91 31.49
N SER A 22 -18.20 21.69 31.67
CA SER A 22 -17.29 20.55 31.60
C SER A 22 -16.62 20.68 30.24
N TYR A 23 -15.33 20.99 30.21
CA TYR A 23 -14.48 20.74 29.05
C TYR A 23 -14.61 19.24 28.77
N GLY A 24 -15.64 18.87 28.02
CA GLY A 24 -15.96 17.49 27.73
C GLY A 24 -14.86 17.01 26.81
N SER A 25 -13.88 16.30 27.37
CA SER A 25 -12.95 15.50 26.58
C SER A 25 -13.76 14.77 25.53
N LEU A 26 -13.41 14.96 24.26
CA LEU A 26 -14.09 14.28 23.16
C LEU A 26 -13.93 12.78 23.40
N GLU A 27 -15.05 12.05 23.47
CA GLU A 27 -15.00 10.60 23.66
C GLU A 27 -14.31 9.93 22.46
N PRO A 28 -13.35 9.02 22.68
CA PRO A 28 -12.68 8.30 21.59
C PRO A 28 -13.66 7.53 20.71
N TYR A 29 -13.49 7.64 19.39
CA TYR A 29 -14.44 7.03 18.45
C TYR A 29 -14.36 5.49 18.43
N ASP A 30 -13.22 4.90 18.80
CA ASP A 30 -13.04 3.46 18.94
C ASP A 30 -13.83 2.91 20.14
N LEU A 31 -13.83 3.62 21.27
CA LEU A 31 -14.68 3.28 22.43
C LEU A 31 -16.16 3.34 22.07
N LEU A 32 -16.58 4.42 21.38
CA LEU A 32 -17.95 4.57 20.93
C LEU A 32 -18.34 3.49 19.91
N TYR A 33 -17.44 3.16 18.98
CA TYR A 33 -17.62 2.10 18.00
C TYR A 33 -17.82 0.73 18.69
N ASN A 34 -16.93 0.38 19.64
CA ASN A 34 -17.05 -0.87 20.40
C ASN A 34 -18.36 -0.95 21.20
N ASN A 35 -18.74 0.13 21.88
CA ASN A 35 -20.01 0.21 22.61
C ASN A 35 -21.22 0.03 21.68
N ALA A 36 -21.15 0.57 20.46
CA ALA A 36 -22.19 0.41 19.45
C ALA A 36 -22.29 -1.05 18.96
N VAL A 37 -21.15 -1.71 18.70
CA VAL A 37 -21.10 -3.12 18.30
C VAL A 37 -21.65 -4.03 19.40
N GLU A 38 -21.28 -3.79 20.68
CA GLU A 38 -21.86 -4.53 21.81
C GLU A 38 -23.37 -4.31 21.96
N ALA A 39 -23.85 -3.08 21.77
CA ALA A 39 -25.28 -2.78 21.76
C ALA A 39 -26.02 -3.52 20.63
N PHE A 40 -25.37 -3.67 19.47
CA PHE A 40 -25.93 -4.37 18.32
C PHE A 40 -26.18 -5.84 18.63
N TYR A 41 -25.21 -6.55 19.21
CA TYR A 41 -25.36 -7.95 19.62
C TYR A 41 -26.36 -8.15 20.77
N ARG A 42 -26.61 -7.11 21.57
CA ARG A 42 -27.67 -7.12 22.59
C ARG A 42 -29.06 -6.76 22.06
N ASN A 43 -29.18 -6.48 20.75
CA ASN A 43 -30.41 -5.99 20.10
C ASN A 43 -30.92 -4.64 20.64
N ASP A 44 -30.06 -3.81 21.25
CA ASP A 44 -30.41 -2.45 21.65
C ASP A 44 -30.11 -1.46 20.52
N TYR A 45 -30.99 -1.42 19.52
CA TYR A 45 -30.79 -0.61 18.33
C TYR A 45 -30.79 0.90 18.60
N LYS A 46 -31.38 1.37 19.71
CA LYS A 46 -31.33 2.80 20.07
C LYS A 46 -29.93 3.20 20.51
N ASP A 47 -29.29 2.37 21.33
CA ASP A 47 -27.91 2.61 21.75
C ASP A 47 -26.91 2.36 20.62
N VAL A 48 -27.19 1.45 19.68
CA VAL A 48 -26.39 1.33 18.43
C VAL A 48 -26.36 2.67 17.72
N VAL A 49 -27.52 3.25 17.40
CA VAL A 49 -27.59 4.54 16.69
C VAL A 49 -26.87 5.63 17.49
N ARG A 50 -27.13 5.73 18.80
CA ARG A 50 -26.51 6.76 19.66
C ARG A 50 -24.99 6.69 19.64
N HIS A 51 -24.42 5.51 19.88
CA HIS A 51 -22.98 5.32 19.95
C HIS A 51 -22.33 5.36 18.57
N MET A 52 -22.92 4.74 17.55
CA MET A 52 -22.33 4.67 16.21
C MET A 52 -22.30 6.04 15.53
N GLU A 53 -23.37 6.84 15.65
CA GLU A 53 -23.32 8.23 15.18
C GLU A 53 -22.40 9.11 16.03
N GLY A 54 -22.27 8.80 17.33
CA GLY A 54 -21.27 9.41 18.20
C GLY A 54 -19.84 9.15 17.69
N ALA A 55 -19.56 7.90 17.31
CA ALA A 55 -18.26 7.49 16.79
C ALA A 55 -17.93 8.23 15.48
N LEU A 56 -18.87 8.31 14.53
CA LEU A 56 -18.70 9.06 13.28
C LEU A 56 -18.44 10.56 13.53
N ARG A 57 -19.19 11.19 14.45
CA ARG A 57 -18.97 12.60 14.82
C ARG A 57 -17.60 12.81 15.47
N SER A 58 -17.21 11.94 16.40
CA SER A 58 -15.92 12.01 17.07
C SER A 58 -14.76 11.83 16.08
N TYR A 59 -14.85 10.85 15.18
CA TYR A 59 -13.89 10.64 14.08
C TYR A 59 -13.71 11.91 13.23
N ALA A 60 -14.81 12.53 12.80
CA ALA A 60 -14.78 13.74 12.01
C ALA A 60 -14.16 14.93 12.78
N GLU A 61 -14.53 15.13 14.05
CA GLU A 61 -14.02 16.23 14.88
C GLU A 61 -12.51 16.08 15.16
N VAL A 62 -12.03 14.86 15.44
CA VAL A 62 -10.60 14.59 15.61
C VAL A 62 -9.85 14.91 14.32
N ARG A 63 -10.33 14.43 13.16
CA ARG A 63 -9.71 14.68 11.86
C ARG A 63 -9.64 16.19 11.55
N GLN A 64 -10.76 16.89 11.66
CA GLN A 64 -10.83 18.34 11.37
C GLN A 64 -9.99 19.18 12.34
N THR A 65 -9.93 18.80 13.60
CA THR A 65 -9.09 19.48 14.59
C THR A 65 -7.62 19.30 14.29
N LYS A 66 -7.17 18.09 13.93
CA LYS A 66 -5.79 17.84 13.48
C LYS A 66 -5.44 18.72 12.28
N VAL A 67 -6.28 18.76 11.25
CA VAL A 67 -6.06 19.62 10.06
C VAL A 67 -5.90 21.09 10.46
N ARG A 68 -6.88 21.65 11.19
CA ARG A 68 -6.88 23.06 11.60
C ARG A 68 -5.63 23.43 12.42
N CYS A 69 -5.29 22.60 13.41
CA CYS A 69 -4.13 22.83 14.26
C CYS A 69 -2.82 22.74 13.47
N ARG A 70 -2.67 21.73 12.61
CA ARG A 70 -1.44 21.52 11.85
C ARG A 70 -1.19 22.63 10.84
N LEU A 71 -2.22 23.09 10.12
CA LEU A 71 -2.13 24.24 9.21
C LEU A 71 -1.81 25.54 9.96
N ARG A 72 -2.49 25.81 11.08
CA ARG A 72 -2.22 26.99 11.92
C ARG A 72 -0.77 27.00 12.41
N CYS A 73 -0.29 25.89 12.96
CA CYS A 73 1.07 25.79 13.50
C CYS A 73 2.15 25.82 12.40
N GLN A 74 1.85 25.30 11.20
CA GLN A 74 2.71 25.45 10.03
C GLN A 74 2.91 26.92 9.65
N ASN A 75 1.82 27.69 9.61
CA ASN A 75 1.88 29.11 9.27
C ASN A 75 2.57 29.95 10.34
N GLN A 76 2.47 29.57 11.62
CA GLN A 76 3.17 30.24 12.72
C GLN A 76 4.67 29.94 12.76
N HIS A 77 5.07 28.77 12.26
CA HIS A 77 6.45 28.29 12.28
C HIS A 77 6.86 27.77 10.89
N PRO A 78 7.02 28.66 9.89
CA PRO A 78 7.45 28.28 8.55
C PRO A 78 8.94 27.88 8.53
N PHE A 79 9.30 26.96 7.64
CA PHE A 79 10.70 26.67 7.33
C PHE A 79 11.28 27.79 6.46
N ASP A 80 12.46 28.31 6.82
CA ASP A 80 13.20 29.26 5.98
C ASP A 80 14.18 28.50 5.06
N SER A 81 14.19 28.88 3.78
CA SER A 81 14.97 28.24 2.70
C SER A 81 16.50 28.37 2.86
N ALA A 82 16.98 29.23 3.77
CA ALA A 82 18.40 29.58 3.91
C ALA A 82 19.08 29.08 5.20
N SER A 83 18.37 28.35 6.06
CA SER A 83 18.80 28.11 7.44
C SER A 83 19.61 26.83 7.64
N MET A 84 20.78 26.97 8.29
CA MET A 84 21.63 25.88 8.79
C MET A 84 20.93 25.03 9.87
N ASP A 85 21.36 23.77 9.97
CA ASP A 85 20.84 22.65 10.78
C ASP A 85 20.10 23.01 12.08
N LEU A 86 20.66 23.84 12.97
CA LEU A 86 20.04 24.12 14.30
C LEU A 86 18.72 24.91 14.22
N GLN A 87 18.57 25.82 13.26
CA GLN A 87 17.34 26.60 13.10
C GLN A 87 16.20 25.74 12.58
N PHE A 88 16.51 24.76 11.73
CA PHE A 88 15.53 23.77 11.27
C PHE A 88 14.95 22.98 12.47
N PHE A 89 15.79 22.44 13.35
CA PHE A 89 15.31 21.69 14.52
C PHE A 89 14.50 22.56 15.49
N ASP A 90 14.83 23.83 15.69
CA ASP A 90 14.02 24.75 16.51
C ASP A 90 12.60 24.90 15.93
N VAL A 91 12.47 25.06 14.61
CA VAL A 91 11.15 25.14 13.94
C VAL A 91 10.38 23.82 14.11
N VAL A 92 11.03 22.66 13.93
CA VAL A 92 10.41 21.34 14.11
C VAL A 92 9.86 21.20 15.54
N LEU A 93 10.66 21.52 16.55
CA LEU A 93 10.25 21.38 17.96
C LEU A 93 9.12 22.35 18.32
N ARG A 94 9.20 23.63 17.90
CA ARG A 94 8.14 24.61 18.14
C ARG A 94 6.82 24.23 17.45
N ARG A 95 6.89 23.75 16.22
CA ARG A 95 5.72 23.29 15.46
C ARG A 95 5.08 22.08 16.13
N SER A 96 5.87 21.10 16.57
CA SER A 96 5.40 19.94 17.33
C SER A 96 4.72 20.33 18.65
N TYR A 97 5.33 21.24 19.41
CA TYR A 97 4.74 21.77 20.64
C TYR A 97 3.40 22.49 20.37
N CYS A 98 3.37 23.40 19.40
CA CYS A 98 2.15 24.10 18.98
C CYS A 98 1.02 23.13 18.59
N GLN A 99 1.35 22.08 17.84
CA GLN A 99 0.37 21.08 17.41
C GLN A 99 -0.20 20.31 18.60
N ASN A 100 0.66 19.86 19.53
CA ASN A 100 0.21 19.11 20.70
C ASN A 100 -0.71 19.93 21.59
N GLU A 101 -0.32 21.17 21.92
CA GLU A 101 -1.15 22.08 22.72
C GLU A 101 -2.50 22.36 22.04
N CYS A 102 -2.49 22.68 20.74
CA CYS A 102 -3.71 22.99 19.99
C CYS A 102 -4.67 21.80 19.91
N ILE A 103 -4.14 20.59 19.70
CA ILE A 103 -4.95 19.37 19.62
C ILE A 103 -5.50 19.02 21.01
N GLU A 104 -4.65 18.99 22.05
CA GLU A 104 -5.05 18.60 23.40
C GLU A 104 -6.10 19.55 24.01
N GLU A 105 -5.99 20.85 23.73
CA GLU A 105 -6.99 21.85 24.16
C GLU A 105 -8.40 21.54 23.61
N LYS A 106 -8.49 20.93 22.42
CA LYS A 106 -9.75 20.72 21.70
C LYS A 106 -10.32 19.31 21.82
N VAL A 107 -9.48 18.28 21.73
CA VAL A 107 -9.94 16.87 21.76
C VAL A 107 -9.67 16.16 23.09
N GLY A 108 -8.91 16.79 23.99
CA GLY A 108 -8.40 16.14 25.21
C GLY A 108 -7.09 15.38 24.96
N THR A 109 -6.66 14.57 25.93
CA THR A 109 -5.36 13.89 25.88
C THR A 109 -5.22 13.04 24.62
N GLN A 110 -4.20 13.32 23.81
CA GLN A 110 -4.01 12.66 22.52
C GLN A 110 -3.80 11.14 22.64
N SER A 111 -3.27 10.65 23.76
CA SER A 111 -3.09 9.20 23.99
C SER A 111 -4.41 8.43 24.03
N MET A 112 -5.52 9.07 24.40
CA MET A 112 -6.86 8.46 24.40
C MET A 112 -7.42 8.27 22.99
N HIS A 113 -6.89 9.02 22.02
CA HIS A 113 -7.30 8.98 20.61
C HIS A 113 -6.27 8.23 19.73
N LYS A 114 -5.41 7.41 20.36
CA LYS A 114 -4.54 6.45 19.65
C LYS A 114 -5.35 5.20 19.36
N ILE A 115 -5.64 5.00 18.08
CA ILE A 115 -6.62 4.01 17.62
C ILE A 115 -5.91 2.97 16.77
N SER A 116 -6.40 1.73 16.83
CA SER A 116 -5.82 0.63 16.07
C SER A 116 -6.07 0.80 14.58
N GLU A 117 -5.16 0.25 13.78
CA GLU A 117 -5.27 0.26 12.32
C GLU A 117 -6.55 -0.43 11.85
N ASP A 118 -7.00 -1.48 12.55
CA ASP A 118 -8.23 -2.19 12.21
C ASP A 118 -9.47 -1.27 12.31
N VAL A 119 -9.55 -0.45 13.36
CA VAL A 119 -10.68 0.48 13.52
C VAL A 119 -10.57 1.63 12.51
N ILE A 120 -9.36 2.10 12.20
CA ILE A 120 -9.14 3.08 11.12
C ILE A 120 -9.65 2.52 9.78
N GLN A 121 -9.32 1.26 9.48
CA GLN A 121 -9.73 0.58 8.26
C GLN A 121 -11.25 0.32 8.21
N ASP A 122 -11.89 0.02 9.34
CA ASP A 122 -13.34 -0.09 9.43
C ASP A 122 -14.04 1.22 9.06
N PHE A 123 -13.48 2.37 9.47
CA PHE A 123 -14.00 3.68 9.09
C PHE A 123 -13.74 4.00 7.62
N HIS A 124 -12.56 3.67 7.08
CA HIS A 124 -12.27 3.81 5.64
C HIS A 124 -13.20 2.95 4.77
N ARG A 125 -13.51 1.73 5.20
CA ARG A 125 -14.50 0.84 4.57
C ARG A 125 -15.95 1.18 4.92
N ARG A 126 -16.18 2.24 5.69
CA ARG A 126 -17.52 2.71 6.09
C ARG A 126 -18.35 1.64 6.82
N ILE A 127 -17.71 0.68 7.50
CA ILE A 127 -18.37 -0.39 8.28
C ILE A 127 -19.41 0.15 9.29
N PRO A 128 -19.21 1.30 9.98
CA PRO A 128 -20.24 1.88 10.85
C PRO A 128 -21.61 2.04 10.19
N TYR A 129 -21.65 2.30 8.88
CA TYR A 129 -22.91 2.45 8.15
C TYR A 129 -23.63 1.12 7.90
N ASN A 130 -22.91 -0.01 7.85
CA ASN A 130 -23.53 -1.33 7.77
C ASN A 130 -24.30 -1.68 9.06
N TYR A 131 -23.78 -1.29 10.22
CA TYR A 131 -24.51 -1.42 11.48
C TYR A 131 -25.67 -0.43 11.57
N LEU A 132 -25.45 0.83 11.15
CA LEU A 132 -26.49 1.87 11.18
C LEU A 132 -27.68 1.53 10.30
N GLN A 133 -27.47 0.99 9.09
CA GLN A 133 -28.60 0.68 8.21
C GLN A 133 -29.54 -0.37 8.83
N LEU A 134 -28.99 -1.42 9.44
CA LEU A 134 -29.77 -2.44 10.15
C LEU A 134 -30.47 -1.85 11.38
N ALA A 135 -29.77 -1.05 12.19
CA ALA A 135 -30.35 -0.43 13.37
C ALA A 135 -31.50 0.52 13.00
N TYR A 136 -31.32 1.35 11.97
CA TYR A 136 -32.35 2.25 11.46
C TYR A 136 -33.57 1.51 10.92
N GLN A 137 -33.36 0.40 10.20
CA GLN A 137 -34.44 -0.46 9.73
C GLN A 137 -35.26 -1.01 10.91
N LYS A 138 -34.60 -1.51 11.97
CA LYS A 138 -35.28 -2.03 13.18
C LYS A 138 -36.04 -0.95 13.94
N LEU A 139 -35.58 0.30 13.86
CA LEU A 139 -36.25 1.48 14.43
C LEU A 139 -37.30 2.13 13.51
N LYS A 140 -37.55 1.56 12.32
CA LYS A 140 -38.48 2.08 11.30
C LYS A 140 -38.11 3.48 10.76
N GLN A 141 -36.83 3.83 10.77
CA GLN A 141 -36.29 5.05 10.17
C GLN A 141 -35.75 4.73 8.77
N LEU A 142 -36.65 4.52 7.81
CA LEU A 142 -36.31 3.98 6.49
C LEU A 142 -35.49 4.95 5.63
N ASP A 143 -35.70 6.26 5.79
CA ASP A 143 -34.91 7.34 5.18
C ASP A 143 -33.43 7.23 5.55
N LYS A 144 -33.13 7.11 6.85
CA LYS A 144 -31.75 6.99 7.34
C LYS A 144 -31.15 5.62 7.06
N ALA A 145 -31.96 4.57 7.05
CA ALA A 145 -31.53 3.23 6.66
C ALA A 145 -31.03 3.22 5.21
N ALA A 146 -31.81 3.80 4.29
CA ALA A 146 -31.43 3.91 2.88
C ALA A 146 -30.14 4.74 2.69
N ALA A 147 -30.01 5.89 3.37
CA ALA A 147 -28.81 6.71 3.31
C ALA A 147 -27.56 5.98 3.83
N ALA A 148 -27.69 5.26 4.97
CA ALA A 148 -26.58 4.49 5.53
C ALA A 148 -26.19 3.32 4.63
N ALA A 149 -27.17 2.56 4.11
CA ALA A 149 -26.94 1.47 3.17
C ALA A 149 -26.21 1.97 1.91
N HIS A 150 -26.67 3.10 1.34
CA HIS A 150 -26.04 3.69 0.17
C HIS A 150 -24.61 4.17 0.45
N THR A 151 -24.39 4.82 1.60
CA THR A 151 -23.06 5.28 2.03
C THR A 151 -22.06 4.13 2.16
N TYR A 152 -22.49 3.00 2.74
CA TYR A 152 -21.67 1.78 2.82
C TYR A 152 -21.38 1.17 1.45
N PHE A 153 -22.41 1.05 0.60
CA PHE A 153 -22.30 0.48 -0.73
C PHE A 153 -21.32 1.24 -1.63
N GLN A 154 -21.27 2.57 -1.52
CA GLN A 154 -20.28 3.37 -2.25
C GLN A 154 -18.84 2.93 -1.94
N ALA A 155 -18.53 2.48 -0.72
CA ALA A 155 -17.20 2.00 -0.35
C ALA A 155 -17.01 0.49 -0.51
N ASN A 156 -18.09 -0.28 -0.75
CA ASN A 156 -18.06 -1.75 -0.85
C ASN A 156 -19.03 -2.22 -1.95
N PRO A 157 -18.80 -1.85 -3.22
CA PRO A 157 -19.71 -2.15 -4.33
C PRO A 157 -19.86 -3.67 -4.61
N GLU A 158 -18.91 -4.49 -4.17
CA GLU A 158 -18.90 -5.95 -4.28
C GLU A 158 -19.78 -6.66 -3.23
N SER A 159 -20.34 -5.92 -2.28
CA SER A 159 -21.19 -6.49 -1.21
C SER A 159 -22.56 -6.91 -1.75
N VAL A 160 -22.67 -8.20 -2.10
CA VAL A 160 -23.93 -8.82 -2.58
C VAL A 160 -25.08 -8.64 -1.58
N GLU A 161 -24.80 -8.73 -0.27
CA GLU A 161 -25.80 -8.53 0.77
C GLU A 161 -26.34 -7.10 0.78
N MET A 162 -25.46 -6.10 0.60
CA MET A 162 -25.89 -4.71 0.60
C MET A 162 -26.69 -4.36 -0.66
N ASP A 163 -26.33 -4.90 -1.82
CA ASP A 163 -27.07 -4.69 -3.06
C ASP A 163 -28.53 -5.17 -2.91
N GLN A 164 -28.74 -6.35 -2.32
CA GLN A 164 -30.07 -6.87 -2.00
C GLN A 164 -30.83 -5.98 -1.00
N ASN A 165 -30.15 -5.49 0.04
CA ASN A 165 -30.76 -4.58 1.02
C ASN A 165 -31.19 -3.26 0.36
N LEU A 166 -30.41 -2.72 -0.58
CA LEU A 166 -30.75 -1.51 -1.31
C LEU A 166 -31.99 -1.71 -2.20
N GLU A 167 -32.09 -2.83 -2.92
CA GLU A 167 -33.29 -3.16 -3.69
C GLU A 167 -34.51 -3.34 -2.78
N GLN A 168 -34.34 -3.96 -1.61
CA GLN A 168 -35.40 -4.05 -0.61
C GLN A 168 -35.83 -2.65 -0.14
N TYR A 169 -34.89 -1.76 0.17
CA TYR A 169 -35.21 -0.40 0.57
C TYR A 169 -35.93 0.39 -0.52
N LYS A 170 -35.59 0.19 -1.80
CA LYS A 170 -36.31 0.81 -2.93
C LYS A 170 -37.76 0.33 -3.05
N ALA A 171 -38.04 -0.91 -2.65
CA ALA A 171 -39.36 -1.53 -2.76
C ALA A 171 -40.31 -1.25 -1.58
N LEU A 172 -39.82 -0.67 -0.47
CA LEU A 172 -40.63 -0.40 0.72
C LEU A 172 -41.48 0.88 0.56
N GLU A 173 -42.75 0.82 1.01
CA GLU A 173 -43.58 2.03 1.12
C GLU A 173 -43.02 2.96 2.23
N GLY A 174 -42.55 4.15 1.85
CA GLY A 174 -41.98 5.15 2.76
C GLY A 174 -40.54 5.56 2.47
N THR A 175 -39.90 4.97 1.46
CA THR A 175 -38.59 5.38 0.92
C THR A 175 -38.77 6.11 -0.42
N ASN A 176 -37.99 7.17 -0.63
CA ASN A 176 -37.90 7.89 -1.90
C ASN A 176 -36.46 7.77 -2.44
N LEU A 177 -36.27 7.94 -3.74
CA LEU A 177 -34.96 7.97 -4.39
C LEU A 177 -34.04 9.05 -3.79
N ASP A 178 -34.61 10.15 -3.31
CA ASP A 178 -33.87 11.24 -2.66
C ASP A 178 -33.25 10.85 -1.31
N HIS A 179 -33.62 9.69 -0.74
CA HIS A 179 -33.03 9.19 0.52
C HIS A 179 -31.69 8.47 0.30
N PHE A 180 -31.35 8.09 -0.93
CA PHE A 180 -30.11 7.36 -1.25
C PHE A 180 -28.95 8.33 -1.45
N VAL A 181 -28.48 8.91 -0.35
CA VAL A 181 -27.41 9.91 -0.33
C VAL A 181 -26.15 9.33 0.31
N ASP A 182 -25.01 9.49 -0.35
CA ASP A 182 -23.71 9.22 0.25
C ASP A 182 -23.36 10.34 1.24
N ARG A 183 -23.42 10.00 2.53
CA ARG A 183 -23.13 10.90 3.66
C ARG A 183 -21.65 11.27 3.77
N GLU A 184 -20.77 10.51 3.12
CA GLU A 184 -19.32 10.74 3.10
C GLU A 184 -18.80 11.02 1.68
N ALA A 185 -19.67 11.48 0.80
CA ALA A 185 -19.25 11.84 -0.55
C ALA A 185 -18.19 12.96 -0.50
N ARG A 186 -17.09 12.76 -1.22
CA ARG A 186 -16.04 13.77 -1.37
C ARG A 186 -16.57 14.92 -2.24
N PRO A 187 -16.57 16.19 -1.77
CA PRO A 187 -17.17 17.31 -2.50
C PRO A 187 -16.63 17.46 -3.93
N HIS A 188 -15.30 17.41 -4.10
CA HIS A 188 -14.68 17.55 -5.41
C HIS A 188 -15.10 16.44 -6.41
N GLN A 189 -15.24 15.19 -5.96
CA GLN A 189 -15.70 14.09 -6.83
C GLN A 189 -17.18 14.23 -7.17
N ARG A 190 -18.00 14.73 -6.23
CA ARG A 190 -19.43 14.99 -6.44
C ARG A 190 -19.64 16.08 -7.50
N SER A 191 -18.97 17.23 -7.36
CA SER A 191 -19.08 18.35 -8.30
C SER A 191 -18.52 17.96 -9.67
N PHE A 192 -17.38 17.24 -9.72
CA PHE A 192 -16.82 16.72 -10.97
C PHE A 192 -17.79 15.77 -11.70
N SER A 193 -18.36 14.79 -11.00
CA SER A 193 -19.28 13.82 -11.60
C SER A 193 -20.58 14.48 -12.09
N ALA A 194 -21.03 15.54 -11.43
CA ALA A 194 -22.16 16.34 -11.88
C ALA A 194 -21.80 17.19 -13.12
N GLY A 195 -20.59 17.78 -13.14
CA GLY A 195 -20.06 18.53 -14.29
C GLY A 195 -19.96 17.68 -15.56
N VAL A 196 -19.44 16.46 -15.45
CA VAL A 196 -19.37 15.51 -16.58
C VAL A 196 -20.76 15.23 -17.17
N LYS A 197 -21.78 15.02 -16.33
CA LYS A 197 -23.16 14.79 -16.81
C LYS A 197 -23.72 15.99 -17.59
N LEU A 198 -23.41 17.21 -17.18
CA LEU A 198 -23.85 18.42 -17.89
C LEU A 198 -23.06 18.64 -19.18
N TYR A 199 -21.76 18.37 -19.13
CA TYR A 199 -20.88 18.40 -20.30
C TYR A 199 -21.35 17.42 -21.39
N ASP A 200 -21.67 16.18 -21.02
CA ASP A 200 -22.18 15.15 -21.94
C ASP A 200 -23.53 15.54 -22.58
N ASN A 201 -24.32 16.36 -21.88
CA ASN A 201 -25.57 16.93 -22.38
C ASN A 201 -25.38 18.27 -23.13
N ALA A 202 -24.13 18.65 -23.42
CA ALA A 202 -23.74 19.91 -24.06
C ALA A 202 -24.18 21.19 -23.32
N ASN A 203 -24.46 21.09 -22.02
CA ASN A 203 -24.71 22.26 -21.17
C ASN A 203 -23.39 22.77 -20.59
N TYR A 204 -22.60 23.45 -21.44
CA TYR A 204 -21.23 23.85 -21.09
C TYR A 204 -21.17 24.94 -20.02
N GLU A 205 -22.15 25.85 -19.96
CA GLU A 205 -22.15 26.97 -18.99
C GLU A 205 -22.27 26.47 -17.54
N GLU A 206 -23.22 25.57 -17.28
CA GLU A 206 -23.35 24.96 -15.96
C GLU A 206 -22.23 23.95 -15.67
N ALA A 207 -21.73 23.24 -16.69
CA ALA A 207 -20.60 22.32 -16.53
C ALA A 207 -19.33 23.03 -16.10
N ILE A 208 -19.00 24.19 -16.68
CA ILE A 208 -17.86 25.03 -16.27
C ILE A 208 -17.94 25.35 -14.78
N SER A 209 -19.10 25.84 -14.32
CA SER A 209 -19.31 26.20 -12.92
C SER A 209 -19.00 25.04 -11.97
N LEU A 210 -19.43 23.82 -12.33
CA LEU A 210 -19.20 22.62 -11.53
C LEU A 210 -17.75 22.10 -11.59
N PHE A 211 -17.08 22.22 -12.74
CA PHE A 211 -15.67 21.84 -12.86
C PHE A 211 -14.74 22.80 -12.10
N GLU A 212 -15.02 24.10 -12.11
CA GLU A 212 -14.29 25.07 -11.31
C GLU A 212 -14.50 24.86 -9.81
N GLU A 213 -15.74 24.59 -9.40
CA GLU A 213 -16.05 24.20 -8.01
C GLU A 213 -15.30 22.92 -7.62
N ALA A 214 -15.29 21.90 -8.50
CA ALA A 214 -14.57 20.66 -8.27
C ALA A 214 -13.05 20.89 -8.08
N LEU A 215 -12.43 21.75 -8.89
CA LEU A 215 -11.03 22.13 -8.74
C LEU A 215 -10.76 22.83 -7.41
N GLN A 216 -11.60 23.79 -7.01
CA GLN A 216 -11.45 24.49 -5.73
C GLN A 216 -11.54 23.51 -4.55
N GLU A 217 -12.52 22.62 -4.56
CA GLU A 217 -12.67 21.61 -3.51
C GLU A 217 -11.57 20.55 -3.55
N TYR A 218 -11.02 20.22 -4.72
CA TYR A 218 -9.87 19.31 -4.84
C TYR A 218 -8.64 19.90 -4.15
N TYR A 219 -8.28 21.16 -4.44
CA TYR A 219 -7.13 21.81 -3.82
C TYR A 219 -7.32 21.98 -2.31
N ARG A 220 -8.55 22.25 -1.85
CA ARG A 220 -8.85 22.22 -0.41
C ARG A 220 -8.58 20.84 0.17
N ALA A 221 -9.08 19.78 -0.47
CA ALA A 221 -8.89 18.40 0.00
C ALA A 221 -7.40 17.96 0.00
N ASP A 222 -6.60 18.38 -0.99
CA ASP A 222 -5.16 18.14 -1.06
C ASP A 222 -4.42 18.79 0.12
N VAL A 223 -4.73 20.06 0.42
CA VAL A 223 -4.16 20.76 1.58
C VAL A 223 -4.54 20.06 2.89
N GLU A 224 -5.79 19.63 3.04
CA GLU A 224 -6.22 18.88 4.23
C GLU A 224 -5.51 17.52 4.35
N CYS A 225 -5.38 16.78 3.25
CA CYS A 225 -4.70 15.50 3.22
C CYS A 225 -3.23 15.63 3.61
N ARG A 226 -2.51 16.58 3.01
CA ARG A 226 -1.10 16.86 3.35
C ARG A 226 -0.94 17.30 4.80
N ALA A 227 -1.87 18.10 5.32
CA ALA A 227 -1.88 18.44 6.73
C ALA A 227 -2.06 17.19 7.62
N LEU A 228 -2.82 16.19 7.19
CA LEU A 228 -2.97 14.92 7.91
C LEU A 228 -1.72 14.03 7.88
N CYS A 229 -0.78 14.27 6.98
CA CYS A 229 0.52 13.60 6.95
C CYS A 229 1.50 14.09 8.04
N GLN A 230 1.31 15.29 8.60
CA GLN A 230 2.22 15.89 9.58
C GLN A 230 2.05 15.27 10.98
N GLY A 231 2.59 14.08 11.20
CA GLY A 231 2.51 13.30 12.45
C GLY A 231 3.23 11.95 12.32
N PRO A 232 3.32 11.15 13.40
CA PRO A 232 3.97 9.84 13.32
C PRO A 232 3.28 8.98 12.26
N GLN A 233 3.97 8.71 11.16
CA GLN A 233 3.54 7.78 10.14
C GLN A 233 4.00 6.38 10.56
N ARG A 234 3.22 5.36 10.22
CA ARG A 234 3.61 3.96 10.37
C ARG A 234 3.39 3.33 9.02
N PHE A 235 4.47 3.08 8.30
CA PHE A 235 4.40 2.23 7.12
C PHE A 235 4.66 0.81 7.61
N GLU A 236 3.79 -0.13 7.25
CA GLU A 236 3.94 -1.55 7.63
C GLU A 236 5.28 -2.14 7.14
N GLU A 237 5.90 -1.50 6.14
CA GLU A 237 7.21 -1.85 5.57
C GLU A 237 8.41 -1.08 6.21
N GLN A 238 8.15 -0.11 7.09
CA GLN A 238 9.16 0.74 7.75
C GLN A 238 8.90 0.86 9.26
N ASP A 239 8.52 -0.22 9.93
CA ASP A 239 8.56 -0.30 11.40
C ASP A 239 10.04 -0.40 11.86
N HIS A 240 10.80 0.66 11.60
CA HIS A 240 12.23 0.81 11.96
C HIS A 240 12.43 1.05 13.46
N ILE A 241 11.57 0.50 14.32
CA ILE A 241 11.75 0.66 15.76
C ILE A 241 12.68 -0.45 16.23
N LEU A 242 13.99 -0.25 16.08
CA LEU A 242 15.06 -0.82 16.92
C LEU A 242 16.45 -0.43 16.38
N TYR A 243 16.92 0.81 16.59
CA TYR A 243 18.34 1.15 16.90
C TYR A 243 18.47 2.64 17.29
N ARG A 244 19.51 2.99 18.05
CA ARG A 244 19.75 4.34 18.57
C ARG A 244 19.98 5.36 17.45
N TYR A 245 18.96 6.16 17.15
CA TYR A 245 19.10 7.29 16.23
C TYR A 245 19.87 8.45 16.86
N SER A 246 20.80 9.02 16.11
CA SER A 246 21.08 10.45 16.27
C SER A 246 19.81 11.24 15.92
N LEU A 247 19.57 12.39 16.57
CA LEU A 247 18.38 13.22 16.30
C LEU A 247 18.17 13.49 14.80
N TYR A 248 19.27 13.65 14.05
CA TYR A 248 19.27 13.86 12.60
C TYR A 248 18.63 12.71 11.82
N GLN A 249 18.99 11.46 12.13
CA GLN A 249 18.45 10.29 11.43
C GLN A 249 16.96 10.10 11.71
N LEU A 250 16.54 10.29 12.97
CA LEU A 250 15.12 10.19 13.34
C LEU A 250 14.28 11.24 12.63
N VAL A 251 14.77 12.48 12.58
CA VAL A 251 14.04 13.58 11.93
C VAL A 251 14.03 13.39 10.41
N SER A 252 15.13 12.92 9.81
CA SER A 252 15.18 12.61 8.37
C SER A 252 14.23 11.49 7.97
N ASP A 253 14.18 10.41 8.75
CA ASP A 253 13.25 9.30 8.54
C ASP A 253 11.80 9.79 8.63
N HIS A 254 11.48 10.53 9.70
CA HIS A 254 10.16 11.14 9.88
C HIS A 254 9.74 12.04 8.70
N PHE A 255 10.62 12.90 8.19
CA PHE A 255 10.27 13.76 7.05
C PHE A 255 10.20 13.00 5.72
N THR A 256 10.97 11.92 5.55
CA THR A 256 10.83 11.02 4.38
C THR A 256 9.46 10.36 4.38
N GLN A 257 9.03 9.89 5.53
CA GLN A 257 7.71 9.32 5.78
C GLN A 257 6.58 10.33 5.52
N VAL A 258 6.71 11.57 6.02
CA VAL A 258 5.76 12.65 5.75
C VAL A 258 5.67 12.95 4.25
N LEU A 259 6.80 13.06 3.55
CA LEU A 259 6.84 13.32 2.11
C LEU A 259 6.18 12.19 1.31
N HIS A 260 6.40 10.93 1.70
CA HIS A 260 5.75 9.80 1.06
C HIS A 260 4.22 9.88 1.24
N CYS A 261 3.72 10.13 2.45
CA CYS A 261 2.29 10.35 2.69
C CYS A 261 1.72 11.52 1.88
N GLU A 262 2.43 12.66 1.82
CA GLU A 262 1.99 13.82 1.05
C GLU A 262 1.95 13.56 -0.46
N HIS A 263 2.85 12.70 -0.97
CA HIS A 263 2.82 12.25 -2.35
C HIS A 263 1.59 11.37 -2.65
N GLU A 264 1.25 10.48 -1.72
CA GLU A 264 0.09 9.58 -1.83
C GLU A 264 -1.26 10.30 -1.81
N CYS A 265 -1.35 11.55 -1.31
CA CYS A 265 -2.58 12.34 -1.31
C CYS A 265 -3.20 12.49 -2.70
N VAL A 266 -2.39 12.65 -3.75
CA VAL A 266 -2.90 12.77 -5.13
C VAL A 266 -3.60 11.47 -5.56
N ARG A 267 -3.03 10.32 -5.20
CA ARG A 267 -3.61 9.01 -5.46
C ARG A 267 -4.86 8.76 -4.63
N ASP A 268 -4.85 9.06 -3.33
CA ASP A 268 -6.03 8.90 -2.48
C ASP A 268 -7.20 9.75 -3.00
N LEU A 269 -6.98 11.04 -3.26
CA LEU A 269 -8.04 11.94 -3.71
C LEU A 269 -8.62 11.55 -5.08
N SER A 270 -7.80 11.02 -5.99
CA SER A 270 -8.26 10.53 -7.29
C SER A 270 -8.95 9.16 -7.21
N THR A 271 -8.85 8.44 -6.10
CA THR A 271 -9.49 7.14 -5.91
C THR A 271 -10.93 7.31 -5.45
N ARG A 272 -11.86 6.64 -6.14
CA ARG A 272 -13.28 6.61 -5.73
C ARG A 272 -13.44 5.67 -4.54
N PRO A 273 -14.38 5.94 -3.60
CA PRO A 273 -14.73 4.99 -2.57
C PRO A 273 -14.97 3.58 -3.17
N GLY A 274 -14.45 2.54 -2.51
CA GLY A 274 -14.62 1.14 -2.94
C GLY A 274 -13.88 0.74 -4.21
N ARG A 275 -13.05 1.63 -4.77
CA ARG A 275 -12.12 1.30 -5.86
C ARG A 275 -10.69 1.29 -5.32
N LEU A 276 -9.88 0.40 -5.85
CA LEU A 276 -8.47 0.26 -5.46
C LEU A 276 -7.57 1.20 -6.29
N SER A 277 -7.96 1.44 -7.55
CA SER A 277 -7.19 2.24 -8.49
C SER A 277 -7.70 3.68 -8.57
N PRO A 278 -6.79 4.66 -8.63
CA PRO A 278 -7.16 6.05 -8.86
C PRO A 278 -7.78 6.23 -10.25
N MET A 279 -8.63 7.24 -10.40
CA MET A 279 -8.99 7.72 -11.73
C MET A 279 -7.74 8.27 -12.43
N GLU A 280 -7.44 7.74 -13.62
CA GLU A 280 -6.31 8.21 -14.41
C GLU A 280 -6.43 9.70 -14.71
N ASN A 281 -5.32 10.42 -14.52
CA ASN A 281 -5.20 11.85 -14.80
C ASN A 281 -6.31 12.70 -14.17
N TYR A 282 -6.85 12.30 -13.01
CA TYR A 282 -8.03 12.95 -12.41
C TYR A 282 -7.92 14.47 -12.34
N LEU A 283 -6.81 15.01 -11.83
CA LEU A 283 -6.59 16.45 -11.76
C LEU A 283 -6.43 17.08 -13.18
N PRO A 284 -5.51 16.61 -14.05
CA PRO A 284 -5.42 17.09 -15.44
C PRO A 284 -6.76 17.07 -16.20
N LEU A 285 -7.58 16.04 -15.98
CA LEU A 285 -8.86 15.84 -16.66
C LEU A 285 -9.84 17.00 -16.43
N HIS A 286 -9.78 17.70 -15.29
CA HIS A 286 -10.59 18.90 -15.08
C HIS A 286 -10.23 20.00 -16.09
N TYR A 287 -8.93 20.20 -16.35
CA TYR A 287 -8.46 21.20 -17.30
C TYR A 287 -8.78 20.81 -18.74
N ASP A 288 -8.79 19.51 -19.07
CA ASP A 288 -9.20 19.03 -20.38
C ASP A 288 -10.70 19.28 -20.64
N TYR A 289 -11.58 18.96 -19.68
CA TYR A 289 -13.00 19.30 -19.79
C TYR A 289 -13.23 20.82 -19.87
N LEU A 290 -12.54 21.60 -19.04
CA LEU A 290 -12.68 23.05 -19.00
C LEU A 290 -12.21 23.71 -20.29
N GLN A 291 -11.07 23.31 -20.86
CA GLN A 291 -10.57 23.94 -22.09
C GLN A 291 -11.59 23.80 -23.23
N PHE A 292 -12.20 22.63 -23.38
CA PHE A 292 -13.20 22.41 -24.41
C PHE A 292 -14.50 23.16 -24.10
N ALA A 293 -14.99 23.11 -22.87
CA ALA A 293 -16.21 23.80 -22.47
C ALA A 293 -16.10 25.32 -22.66
N TYR A 294 -14.98 25.92 -22.26
CA TYR A 294 -14.70 27.34 -22.49
C TYR A 294 -14.64 27.69 -23.98
N TYR A 295 -14.01 26.84 -24.78
CA TYR A 295 -13.95 27.03 -26.22
C TYR A 295 -15.35 27.03 -26.87
N GLN A 296 -16.24 26.11 -26.46
CA GLN A 296 -17.63 26.06 -26.98
C GLN A 296 -18.44 27.33 -26.67
N LEU A 297 -18.09 28.05 -25.61
CA LEU A 297 -18.71 29.34 -25.26
C LEU A 297 -17.93 30.55 -25.80
N ASN A 298 -16.96 30.34 -26.69
CA ASN A 298 -16.12 31.38 -27.29
C ASN A 298 -15.24 32.15 -26.27
N MET A 299 -14.92 31.51 -25.14
CA MET A 299 -14.03 32.00 -24.09
C MET A 299 -12.61 31.45 -24.33
N VAL A 300 -11.98 31.95 -25.40
CA VAL A 300 -10.74 31.37 -25.94
C VAL A 300 -9.51 31.62 -25.05
N GLU A 301 -9.50 32.73 -24.29
CA GLU A 301 -8.39 33.04 -23.37
C GLU A 301 -8.36 32.06 -22.20
N GLU A 302 -9.52 31.76 -21.63
CA GLU A 302 -9.73 30.78 -20.57
C GLU A 302 -9.44 29.36 -21.07
N ALA A 303 -9.91 29.02 -22.27
CA ALA A 303 -9.60 27.74 -22.91
C ALA A 303 -8.08 27.53 -23.09
N LEU A 304 -7.37 28.56 -23.55
CA LEU A 304 -5.90 28.53 -23.68
C LEU A 304 -5.21 28.35 -22.32
N ALA A 305 -5.67 29.04 -21.28
CA ALA A 305 -5.11 28.91 -19.94
C ALA A 305 -5.29 27.49 -19.36
N CYS A 306 -6.47 26.88 -19.56
CA CYS A 306 -6.72 25.50 -19.16
C CYS A 306 -5.87 24.51 -19.95
N ALA A 307 -5.76 24.67 -21.28
CA ALA A 307 -4.92 23.81 -22.12
C ALA A 307 -3.44 23.89 -21.74
N GLN A 308 -2.93 25.09 -21.43
CA GLN A 308 -1.57 25.26 -20.92
C GLN A 308 -1.39 24.63 -19.53
N SER A 309 -2.40 24.72 -18.66
CA SER A 309 -2.37 24.09 -17.33
C SER A 309 -2.31 22.57 -17.43
N TYR A 310 -3.02 21.97 -18.39
CA TYR A 310 -2.95 20.54 -18.67
C TYR A 310 -1.53 20.10 -19.07
N LEU A 311 -0.87 20.87 -19.95
CA LEU A 311 0.49 20.57 -20.42
C LEU A 311 1.57 20.65 -19.33
N LEU A 312 1.29 21.25 -18.16
CA LEU A 312 2.18 21.19 -17.00
C LEU A 312 2.26 19.77 -16.39
N PHE A 313 1.23 18.94 -16.60
CA PHE A 313 1.19 17.55 -16.12
C PHE A 313 1.62 16.56 -17.20
N HIS A 314 1.34 16.85 -18.46
CA HIS A 314 1.63 16.00 -19.61
C HIS A 314 2.44 16.78 -20.65
N GLU A 315 3.74 16.95 -20.39
CA GLU A 315 4.62 17.61 -21.34
C GLU A 315 4.68 16.83 -22.66
N GLY A 316 4.40 17.51 -23.77
CA GLY A 316 4.47 16.92 -25.11
C GLY A 316 3.25 16.14 -25.57
N ASP A 317 2.10 16.26 -24.88
CA ASP A 317 0.82 15.75 -25.39
C ASP A 317 0.47 16.41 -26.74
N GLU A 318 0.39 15.61 -27.81
CA GLU A 318 0.26 16.10 -29.18
C GLU A 318 -1.05 16.86 -29.38
N PHE A 319 -2.17 16.30 -28.93
CA PHE A 319 -3.51 16.89 -29.09
C PHE A 319 -3.66 18.19 -28.31
N MET A 320 -3.22 18.23 -27.06
CA MET A 320 -3.32 19.45 -26.26
C MET A 320 -2.36 20.54 -26.76
N THR A 321 -1.19 20.15 -27.29
CA THR A 321 -0.26 21.10 -27.92
C THR A 321 -0.87 21.73 -29.18
N GLU A 322 -1.54 20.93 -30.03
CA GLU A 322 -2.28 21.42 -31.18
C GLU A 322 -3.41 22.38 -30.77
N ASN A 323 -4.17 22.04 -29.73
CA ASN A 323 -5.23 22.90 -29.19
C ASN A 323 -4.67 24.25 -28.69
N VAL A 324 -3.52 24.24 -28.00
CA VAL A 324 -2.84 25.47 -27.55
C VAL A 324 -2.47 26.36 -28.73
N GLU A 325 -1.87 25.81 -29.79
CA GLU A 325 -1.53 26.57 -30.99
C GLU A 325 -2.79 27.12 -31.67
N TYR A 326 -3.83 26.29 -31.78
CA TYR A 326 -5.12 26.71 -32.33
C TYR A 326 -5.74 27.89 -31.55
N TYR A 327 -5.79 27.81 -30.21
CA TYR A 327 -6.32 28.88 -29.38
C TYR A 327 -5.47 30.16 -29.46
N ARG A 328 -4.14 30.03 -29.56
CA ARG A 328 -3.24 31.18 -29.78
C ARG A 328 -3.54 31.89 -31.09
N GLU A 329 -3.71 31.13 -32.17
CA GLU A 329 -4.07 31.70 -33.48
C GLU A 329 -5.44 32.36 -33.46
N ALA A 330 -6.43 31.73 -32.83
CA ALA A 330 -7.78 32.27 -32.70
C ALA A 330 -7.83 33.60 -31.93
N ILE A 331 -7.00 33.76 -30.89
CA ILE A 331 -6.86 35.04 -30.16
C ILE A 331 -6.27 36.12 -31.07
N VAL A 332 -5.21 35.81 -31.83
CA VAL A 332 -4.58 36.75 -32.76
C VAL A 332 -5.57 37.20 -33.85
N ILE A 333 -6.38 36.27 -34.38
CA ILE A 333 -7.44 36.57 -35.36
C ILE A 333 -8.53 37.44 -34.74
N ASN A 334 -8.96 37.15 -33.50
CA ASN A 334 -9.99 37.94 -32.81
C ASN A 334 -9.52 39.37 -32.51
N ILE A 335 -8.25 39.55 -32.12
CA ILE A 335 -7.63 40.87 -31.98
C ILE A 335 -7.56 41.59 -33.34
N SER A 336 -7.18 40.88 -34.41
CA SER A 336 -7.13 41.44 -35.76
C SER A 336 -8.53 41.86 -36.25
N LEU A 337 -9.57 41.06 -36.04
CA LEU A 337 -10.95 41.38 -36.40
C LEU A 337 -11.52 42.53 -35.56
N ARG A 338 -11.23 42.59 -34.25
CA ARG A 338 -11.57 43.73 -33.40
C ARG A 338 -10.86 45.00 -33.87
N SER A 339 -9.58 44.91 -34.22
CA SER A 339 -8.80 46.01 -34.81
C SER A 339 -9.42 46.51 -36.11
N VAL A 340 -9.87 45.60 -36.99
CA VAL A 340 -10.53 45.92 -38.26
C VAL A 340 -11.94 46.51 -38.05
N MET A 341 -12.71 46.03 -37.07
CA MET A 341 -14.01 46.61 -36.70
C MET A 341 -13.87 47.99 -36.05
N THR A 342 -12.83 48.23 -35.26
CA THR A 342 -12.52 49.56 -34.71
C THR A 342 -12.03 50.52 -35.80
N ASP A 343 -11.29 50.03 -36.80
CA ASP A 343 -10.87 50.83 -37.97
C ASP A 343 -12.05 51.25 -38.86
N MET A 344 -13.15 50.49 -38.86
CA MET A 344 -14.36 50.85 -39.59
C MET A 344 -15.18 51.97 -38.92
N THR A 345 -14.90 52.33 -37.67
CA THR A 345 -15.77 53.23 -36.88
C THR A 345 -15.19 54.55 -36.40
N ARG A 346 -13.88 54.83 -36.49
CA ARG A 346 -13.35 56.20 -36.34
C ARG A 346 -11.85 56.27 -36.63
N GLY A 347 -11.48 57.21 -37.49
CA GLY A 347 -10.09 57.60 -37.67
C GLY A 347 -9.45 58.16 -36.38
N ASN A 348 -8.16 57.87 -36.25
CA ASN A 348 -7.16 58.44 -35.33
C ASN A 348 -7.47 58.39 -33.82
N LEU A 349 -6.74 57.54 -33.07
CA LEU A 349 -5.69 57.99 -32.14
C LEU A 349 -4.81 56.82 -31.66
N ILE A 350 -3.50 57.09 -31.61
CA ILE A 350 -2.37 56.25 -31.21
C ILE A 350 -2.36 56.00 -29.69
N ILE A 351 -1.97 54.80 -29.24
CA ILE A 351 -1.27 54.58 -27.96
C ILE A 351 -0.11 53.58 -28.17
N HIS A 352 1.11 54.01 -27.86
CA HIS A 352 2.33 53.21 -27.74
C HIS A 352 2.51 52.74 -26.27
N TYR A 353 3.04 51.52 -26.04
CA TYR A 353 4.13 51.18 -25.09
C TYR A 353 4.49 49.66 -25.14
N PRO A 354 5.62 49.18 -24.55
CA PRO A 354 6.72 48.60 -25.32
C PRO A 354 6.98 47.09 -25.06
N LEU A 355 7.52 46.42 -26.08
CA LEU A 355 8.18 45.12 -25.97
C LEU A 355 9.62 45.30 -25.45
N SER A 356 9.90 44.99 -24.18
CA SER A 356 11.23 44.52 -23.77
C SER A 356 11.26 43.93 -22.36
N LYS A 357 11.51 42.62 -22.31
CA LYS A 357 12.36 41.86 -21.35
C LYS A 357 11.73 40.52 -21.02
N TRP A 358 12.19 39.47 -21.69
CA TRP A 358 12.61 38.20 -21.09
C TRP A 358 13.61 37.57 -22.07
N GLN A 359 14.88 37.50 -21.67
CA GLN A 359 15.91 36.72 -22.34
C GLN A 359 15.97 35.33 -21.68
N PRO A 360 16.22 34.26 -22.46
CA PRO A 360 16.39 32.90 -21.96
C PRO A 360 17.83 32.66 -21.47
N LEU A 361 17.98 31.86 -20.43
CA LEU A 361 19.27 31.30 -20.01
C LEU A 361 19.26 29.78 -20.23
N TYR A 362 20.10 29.36 -21.18
CA TYR A 362 20.44 28.00 -21.54
C TYR A 362 21.09 27.22 -20.38
N CYS A 363 20.82 25.91 -20.33
CA CYS A 363 21.79 24.91 -19.90
C CYS A 363 21.97 23.84 -21.00
N LYS A 364 23.25 23.52 -21.29
CA LYS A 364 23.76 22.69 -22.37
C LYS A 364 23.50 21.20 -22.14
N ALA A 365 23.10 20.46 -23.18
CA ALA A 365 23.41 19.04 -23.33
C ALA A 365 24.38 18.85 -24.50
N GLY A 366 25.48 18.15 -24.23
CA GLY A 366 26.60 17.95 -25.13
C GLY A 366 26.28 17.04 -26.31
N ARG A 367 26.94 17.34 -27.44
CA ARG A 367 27.01 16.47 -28.62
C ARG A 367 27.84 15.23 -28.31
N GLY A 368 27.32 14.08 -28.71
CA GLY A 368 28.10 12.87 -28.96
C GLY A 368 27.55 12.21 -30.22
N SER A 369 28.10 12.56 -31.38
CA SER A 369 27.86 11.86 -32.64
C SER A 369 28.81 10.67 -32.75
N PHE A 370 28.30 9.47 -33.04
CA PHE A 370 29.09 8.41 -33.67
C PHE A 370 28.28 7.73 -34.79
N PHE A 371 28.82 7.91 -36.00
CA PHE A 371 28.66 7.23 -37.28
C PHE A 371 27.77 5.98 -37.36
N VAL A 372 26.76 6.04 -38.24
CA VAL A 372 26.17 4.88 -38.93
C VAL A 372 26.87 4.74 -40.27
N GLY A 373 27.72 3.72 -40.41
CA GLY A 373 28.31 3.30 -41.68
C GLY A 373 27.50 2.15 -42.27
N GLY A 374 26.82 2.41 -43.39
CA GLY A 374 26.23 1.37 -44.21
C GLY A 374 27.28 0.65 -45.04
N HIS A 375 27.14 -0.67 -45.19
CA HIS A 375 27.59 -1.41 -46.37
C HIS A 375 26.76 -2.68 -46.52
N SER A 376 26.08 -2.80 -47.66
CA SER A 376 25.55 -4.06 -48.18
C SER A 376 26.67 -4.84 -48.86
N LEU A 377 26.75 -6.16 -48.65
CA LEU A 377 27.29 -7.11 -49.63
C LEU A 377 27.03 -8.56 -49.21
N GLY A 378 26.47 -9.35 -50.13
CA GLY A 378 26.99 -10.69 -50.43
C GLY A 378 26.32 -11.89 -49.77
N THR A 379 25.27 -12.39 -50.41
CA THR A 379 24.88 -13.82 -50.40
C THR A 379 25.94 -14.66 -51.09
N THR A 380 26.53 -15.65 -50.40
CA THR A 380 27.02 -16.91 -51.01
C THR A 380 27.21 -18.00 -49.96
N ALA A 381 26.64 -19.16 -50.25
CA ALA A 381 26.80 -20.42 -49.55
C ALA A 381 28.22 -20.98 -49.72
N ILE A 382 28.79 -21.55 -48.66
CA ILE A 382 29.81 -22.62 -48.74
C ILE A 382 29.49 -23.65 -47.65
N GLU A 383 29.25 -24.87 -48.13
CA GLU A 383 29.09 -26.10 -47.38
C GLU A 383 30.40 -26.55 -46.72
N GLY A 384 30.29 -27.23 -45.58
CA GLY A 384 31.16 -28.36 -45.25
C GLY A 384 32.42 -28.07 -44.45
N LEU A 385 32.29 -28.02 -43.12
CA LEU A 385 33.26 -28.66 -42.22
C LEU A 385 32.52 -29.23 -41.01
N THR A 386 32.26 -30.52 -41.09
CA THR A 386 31.80 -31.38 -40.00
C THR A 386 32.83 -31.37 -38.87
N CYS A 387 32.47 -30.77 -37.74
CA CYS A 387 33.07 -31.11 -36.44
C CYS A 387 32.00 -31.84 -35.63
N PHE A 388 32.08 -33.17 -35.63
CA PHE A 388 31.43 -33.99 -34.62
C PHE A 388 32.07 -33.64 -33.27
N LEU A 389 31.30 -33.11 -32.32
CA LEU A 389 31.44 -33.41 -30.89
C LEU A 389 30.26 -32.82 -30.09
N ILE A 390 29.47 -33.76 -29.58
CA ILE A 390 28.55 -33.65 -28.44
C ILE A 390 27.24 -32.90 -28.71
N LEU A 391 26.21 -33.69 -29.00
CA LEU A 391 24.82 -33.40 -28.64
C LEU A 391 24.77 -33.15 -27.12
N CYS A 392 25.01 -31.90 -26.71
CA CYS A 392 24.59 -31.46 -25.38
C CYS A 392 23.08 -31.26 -25.49
N VAL A 393 22.33 -32.24 -24.97
CA VAL A 393 20.91 -32.06 -24.70
C VAL A 393 20.80 -30.78 -23.88
N CYS A 394 20.19 -29.73 -24.43
CA CYS A 394 19.86 -28.53 -23.69
C CYS A 394 18.92 -28.93 -22.55
N SER A 395 19.46 -29.23 -21.37
CA SER A 395 18.67 -29.28 -20.16
C SER A 395 18.10 -27.89 -19.96
N VAL A 396 16.78 -27.79 -19.75
CA VAL A 396 16.04 -26.53 -19.53
C VAL A 396 16.33 -25.97 -18.11
N GLY A 397 17.61 -25.95 -17.71
CA GLY A 397 18.08 -25.54 -16.40
C GLY A 397 19.61 -25.50 -16.33
N GLY A 398 20.13 -24.52 -15.60
CA GLY A 398 21.54 -24.31 -15.32
C GLY A 398 22.14 -25.33 -14.35
N PRO A 399 23.45 -25.22 -14.06
CA PRO A 399 24.16 -26.19 -13.24
C PRO A 399 23.69 -26.16 -11.78
N LEU A 400 23.76 -27.31 -11.10
CA LEU A 400 23.57 -27.39 -9.65
C LEU A 400 24.89 -27.05 -8.94
N VAL A 401 24.86 -26.13 -7.98
CA VAL A 401 26.06 -25.62 -7.28
C VAL A 401 26.59 -26.60 -6.22
N TYR A 402 25.78 -27.57 -5.82
CA TYR A 402 26.08 -28.50 -4.73
C TYR A 402 25.94 -29.94 -5.22
N ASP A 403 27.02 -30.73 -5.08
CA ASP A 403 27.07 -32.12 -5.54
C ASP A 403 26.03 -33.03 -4.89
N SER A 404 25.58 -32.69 -3.67
CA SER A 404 24.56 -33.46 -2.95
C SER A 404 23.15 -33.27 -3.51
N VAL A 405 22.88 -32.15 -4.20
CA VAL A 405 21.53 -31.78 -4.64
C VAL A 405 21.17 -32.52 -5.91
N GLN A 406 19.97 -33.08 -5.95
CA GLN A 406 19.49 -33.86 -7.10
C GLN A 406 18.34 -33.15 -7.82
N LEU A 407 18.43 -33.04 -9.16
CA LEU A 407 17.32 -32.60 -9.99
C LEU A 407 16.31 -33.73 -10.18
N ILE A 408 15.09 -33.53 -9.68
CA ILE A 408 14.01 -34.52 -9.75
C ILE A 408 13.07 -34.23 -10.92
N GLN A 409 12.63 -32.98 -11.06
CA GLN A 409 11.79 -32.54 -12.18
C GLN A 409 12.22 -31.14 -12.62
N ASN A 410 12.36 -30.97 -13.93
CA ASN A 410 12.57 -29.66 -14.57
C ASN A 410 11.21 -29.05 -14.98
N SER A 411 11.24 -27.88 -15.61
CA SER A 411 10.03 -27.15 -16.02
C SER A 411 9.10 -27.97 -16.93
N GLN A 412 9.69 -28.72 -17.89
CA GLN A 412 8.93 -29.59 -18.79
C GLN A 412 8.22 -30.72 -18.01
N ALA A 413 8.89 -31.34 -17.05
CA ALA A 413 8.31 -32.40 -16.22
C ALA A 413 7.27 -31.88 -15.21
N LEU A 414 7.27 -30.58 -14.91
CA LEU A 414 6.29 -29.89 -14.06
C LEU A 414 5.21 -29.14 -14.87
N ASN A 415 5.08 -29.46 -16.16
CA ASN A 415 4.08 -28.87 -17.08
C ASN A 415 3.99 -27.33 -16.95
N GLY A 416 5.12 -26.64 -17.01
CA GLY A 416 5.15 -25.18 -16.95
C GLY A 416 6.50 -24.60 -17.34
N THR A 417 6.71 -23.33 -17.02
CA THR A 417 7.94 -22.59 -17.33
C THR A 417 8.60 -22.10 -16.06
N GLN A 418 9.93 -22.09 -16.03
CA GLN A 418 10.71 -21.60 -14.88
C GLN A 418 10.30 -22.28 -13.56
N ARG A 419 10.12 -23.60 -13.57
CA ARG A 419 9.85 -24.44 -12.39
C ARG A 419 10.96 -25.46 -12.22
N VAL A 420 11.28 -25.80 -10.97
CA VAL A 420 12.22 -26.87 -10.63
C VAL A 420 11.81 -27.57 -9.34
N LEU A 421 12.02 -28.89 -9.31
CA LEU A 421 11.93 -29.71 -8.12
C LEU A 421 13.27 -30.39 -7.85
N LEU A 422 13.81 -30.15 -6.66
CA LEU A 422 15.11 -30.63 -6.22
C LEU A 422 14.96 -31.43 -4.92
N ASP A 423 15.77 -32.47 -4.76
CA ASP A 423 15.93 -33.20 -3.51
C ASP A 423 17.33 -32.99 -2.93
N ASP A 424 17.50 -33.37 -1.66
CA ASP A 424 18.77 -33.37 -0.94
C ASP A 424 19.42 -31.96 -0.83
N VAL A 425 18.58 -30.92 -0.79
CA VAL A 425 18.99 -29.54 -0.45
C VAL A 425 19.34 -29.42 1.03
N MET A 426 18.72 -30.23 1.89
CA MET A 426 19.09 -30.41 3.29
C MET A 426 19.25 -31.89 3.61
N SER A 427 20.18 -32.21 4.52
CA SER A 427 20.31 -33.56 5.06
C SER A 427 19.17 -33.90 6.02
N VAL A 428 19.01 -35.19 6.32
CA VAL A 428 17.99 -35.66 7.29
C VAL A 428 18.26 -35.10 8.68
N GLU A 429 19.52 -34.95 9.06
CA GLU A 429 19.95 -34.35 10.33
C GLU A 429 19.63 -32.85 10.36
N GLU A 430 19.89 -32.12 9.27
CA GLU A 430 19.56 -30.68 9.17
C GLU A 430 18.04 -30.46 9.26
N CYS A 431 17.23 -31.30 8.61
CA CYS A 431 15.77 -31.25 8.71
C CYS A 431 15.30 -31.47 10.15
N ALA A 432 15.84 -32.47 10.85
CA ALA A 432 15.48 -32.78 12.22
C ALA A 432 15.83 -31.61 13.16
N GLU A 433 17.00 -31.01 12.97
CA GLU A 433 17.46 -29.86 13.75
C GLU A 433 16.57 -28.63 13.52
N LEU A 434 16.23 -28.30 12.27
CA LEU A 434 15.33 -27.18 11.97
C LEU A 434 13.89 -27.43 12.42
N LYS A 435 13.39 -28.67 12.36
CA LYS A 435 12.07 -29.03 12.89
C LYS A 435 12.03 -28.85 14.41
N ASN A 436 13.09 -29.25 15.12
CA ASN A 436 13.21 -29.03 16.57
C ASN A 436 13.30 -27.54 16.92
N LEU A 437 14.08 -26.78 16.14
CA LEU A 437 14.16 -25.32 16.28
C LEU A 437 12.78 -24.68 16.12
N ALA A 438 12.04 -25.07 15.07
CA ALA A 438 10.70 -24.55 14.77
C ALA A 438 9.76 -24.66 15.97
N HIS A 439 9.69 -25.83 16.62
CA HIS A 439 8.86 -26.05 17.81
C HIS A 439 9.09 -25.06 18.96
N THR A 440 10.26 -24.43 19.02
CA THR A 440 10.62 -23.47 20.08
C THR A 440 10.44 -22.02 19.66
N ILE A 441 10.75 -21.68 18.39
CA ILE A 441 10.82 -20.29 17.93
C ILE A 441 9.54 -19.81 17.25
N THR A 442 8.70 -20.71 16.75
CA THR A 442 7.50 -20.33 16.00
C THR A 442 6.42 -19.77 16.91
N MET A 443 5.80 -18.67 16.49
CA MET A 443 4.64 -18.08 17.17
C MET A 443 3.37 -18.31 16.35
N ALA A 444 2.25 -18.53 17.04
CA ALA A 444 0.97 -18.71 16.37
C ALA A 444 0.52 -17.41 15.70
N GLY A 445 0.17 -17.48 14.42
CA GLY A 445 -0.20 -16.31 13.61
C GLY A 445 0.94 -15.33 13.33
N ASP A 446 2.20 -15.74 13.48
CA ASP A 446 3.37 -14.97 13.06
C ASP A 446 3.30 -14.67 11.55
N GLY A 447 3.52 -13.41 11.15
CA GLY A 447 3.25 -12.96 9.77
C GLY A 447 1.77 -12.72 9.43
N TYR A 448 0.84 -12.96 10.36
CA TYR A 448 -0.61 -12.78 10.18
C TYR A 448 -1.27 -12.05 11.36
N ARG A 449 -0.56 -11.11 12.01
CA ARG A 449 -1.06 -10.29 13.13
C ARG A 449 -1.66 -11.12 14.29
N GLY A 450 -1.10 -12.31 14.54
CA GLY A 450 -1.58 -13.23 15.58
C GLY A 450 -2.81 -14.06 15.20
N LYS A 451 -3.34 -13.91 13.97
CA LYS A 451 -4.42 -14.77 13.47
C LYS A 451 -3.90 -16.20 13.29
N MET A 452 -4.30 -17.08 14.20
CA MET A 452 -3.83 -18.48 14.23
C MET A 452 -4.33 -19.31 13.05
N SER A 453 -5.38 -18.89 12.36
CA SER A 453 -6.02 -19.62 11.26
C SER A 453 -6.30 -18.65 10.10
N PRO A 454 -5.26 -18.14 9.43
CA PRO A 454 -5.40 -17.03 8.49
C PRO A 454 -6.18 -17.40 7.22
N HIS A 455 -6.00 -18.63 6.74
CA HIS A 455 -6.53 -19.14 5.47
C HIS A 455 -7.71 -20.10 5.64
N THR A 456 -7.68 -20.94 6.66
CA THR A 456 -8.75 -21.91 6.95
C THR A 456 -8.88 -22.10 8.47
N PRO A 457 -10.10 -22.17 9.03
CA PRO A 457 -10.32 -22.39 10.46
C PRO A 457 -9.83 -23.77 10.94
N ASN A 458 -9.60 -24.72 10.02
CA ASN A 458 -9.30 -26.12 10.32
C ASN A 458 -7.80 -26.39 10.58
N GLU A 459 -6.95 -25.38 10.41
CA GLU A 459 -5.51 -25.49 10.56
C GLU A 459 -4.98 -24.34 11.43
N ARG A 460 -3.96 -24.66 12.23
CA ARG A 460 -3.20 -23.68 13.02
C ARG A 460 -1.91 -23.34 12.28
N PHE A 461 -1.69 -22.04 12.08
CA PHE A 461 -0.52 -21.45 11.46
C PHE A 461 0.46 -20.95 12.53
N GLU A 462 1.72 -21.31 12.38
CA GLU A 462 2.82 -20.86 13.24
C GLU A 462 4.02 -20.50 12.37
N GLY A 463 4.77 -19.46 12.74
CA GLY A 463 5.94 -19.04 11.96
C GLY A 463 7.02 -18.33 12.75
N ALA A 464 8.19 -18.17 12.14
CA ALA A 464 9.31 -17.40 12.66
C ALA A 464 10.23 -16.90 11.54
N THR A 465 10.88 -15.76 11.78
CA THR A 465 11.88 -15.17 10.87
C THR A 465 13.30 -15.58 11.26
N VAL A 466 14.25 -15.40 10.33
CA VAL A 466 15.66 -15.76 10.54
C VAL A 466 16.29 -14.94 11.66
N LEU A 467 16.02 -13.64 11.69
CA LEU A 467 16.53 -12.73 12.72
C LEU A 467 16.09 -13.17 14.12
N LYS A 468 14.81 -13.49 14.27
CA LYS A 468 14.26 -13.96 15.55
C LYS A 468 14.92 -15.25 16.02
N ALA A 469 15.17 -16.19 15.10
CA ALA A 469 15.89 -17.42 15.42
C ALA A 469 17.30 -17.12 15.95
N LEU A 470 18.04 -16.22 15.28
CA LEU A 470 19.38 -15.80 15.70
C LEU A 470 19.34 -15.10 17.07
N GLN A 471 18.41 -14.18 17.29
CA GLN A 471 18.20 -13.51 18.59
C GLN A 471 17.99 -14.53 19.71
N TYR A 472 17.12 -15.52 19.50
CA TYR A 472 16.88 -16.58 20.49
C TYR A 472 18.12 -17.45 20.71
N GLY A 473 18.94 -17.62 19.67
CA GLY A 473 20.25 -18.25 19.77
C GLY A 473 21.20 -17.48 20.68
N TYR A 474 21.27 -16.15 20.51
CA TYR A 474 22.09 -15.26 21.36
C TYR A 474 21.62 -15.21 22.81
N GLU A 475 20.30 -15.21 23.03
CA GLU A 475 19.71 -15.26 24.37
C GLU A 475 19.87 -16.62 25.05
N GLY A 476 20.37 -17.64 24.34
CA GLY A 476 20.54 -19.00 24.86
C GLY A 476 19.22 -19.77 25.00
N ARG A 477 18.13 -19.31 24.37
CA ARG A 477 16.83 -20.02 24.36
C ARG A 477 16.84 -21.23 23.44
N VAL A 478 17.65 -21.17 22.38
CA VAL A 478 17.89 -22.26 21.43
C VAL A 478 19.39 -22.35 21.15
N PRO A 479 19.92 -23.52 20.71
CA PRO A 479 21.33 -23.60 20.34
C PRO A 479 21.62 -22.68 19.16
N LEU A 480 22.65 -21.83 19.29
CA LEU A 480 23.04 -20.88 18.25
C LEU A 480 23.38 -21.55 16.92
N LYS A 481 23.92 -22.78 16.97
CA LYS A 481 24.18 -23.60 15.78
C LYS A 481 22.91 -23.91 14.99
N SER A 482 21.80 -24.19 15.68
CA SER A 482 20.50 -24.49 15.07
C SER A 482 19.91 -23.22 14.46
N ALA A 483 20.02 -22.08 15.15
CA ALA A 483 19.61 -20.78 14.61
C ALA A 483 20.42 -20.40 13.36
N ARG A 484 21.74 -20.62 13.38
CA ARG A 484 22.62 -20.39 12.22
C ARG A 484 22.30 -21.33 11.06
N LEU A 485 21.92 -22.59 11.33
CA LEU A 485 21.49 -23.51 10.29
C LEU A 485 20.30 -22.96 9.50
N PHE A 486 19.33 -22.30 10.14
CA PHE A 486 18.19 -21.70 9.43
C PHE A 486 18.65 -20.61 8.45
N TYR A 487 19.57 -19.77 8.87
CA TYR A 487 20.22 -18.80 7.98
C TYR A 487 20.95 -19.50 6.81
N ASP A 488 21.81 -20.47 7.11
CA ASP A 488 22.66 -21.11 6.11
C ASP A 488 21.87 -21.88 5.03
N VAL A 489 20.79 -22.58 5.41
CA VAL A 489 19.96 -23.31 4.42
C VAL A 489 19.18 -22.38 3.51
N SER A 490 18.79 -21.20 4.00
CA SER A 490 18.11 -20.19 3.17
C SER A 490 19.06 -19.59 2.14
N GLU A 491 20.32 -19.33 2.51
CA GLU A 491 21.39 -18.91 1.59
C GLU A 491 21.72 -19.99 0.55
N ARG A 492 21.76 -21.26 0.99
CA ARG A 492 21.93 -22.41 0.10
C ARG A 492 20.85 -22.46 -0.97
N ALA A 493 19.59 -22.27 -0.58
CA ALA A 493 18.46 -22.21 -1.50
C ALA A 493 18.60 -21.06 -2.52
N ARG A 494 18.96 -19.85 -2.07
CA ARG A 494 19.18 -18.69 -2.95
C ARG A 494 20.20 -18.99 -4.05
N ARG A 495 21.37 -19.52 -3.69
CA ARG A 495 22.44 -19.85 -4.65
C ARG A 495 22.03 -20.94 -5.64
N ILE A 496 21.22 -21.90 -5.21
CA ILE A 496 20.68 -22.93 -6.09
C ILE A 496 19.75 -22.31 -7.13
N ILE A 497 18.84 -21.42 -6.74
CA ILE A 497 17.90 -20.73 -7.64
C ILE A 497 18.65 -19.85 -8.64
N GLU A 498 19.63 -19.07 -8.19
CA GLU A 498 20.48 -18.23 -9.06
C GLU A 498 21.16 -19.04 -10.17
N SER A 499 21.78 -20.16 -9.77
CA SER A 499 22.53 -21.01 -10.68
C SER A 499 21.62 -21.80 -11.62
N TYR A 500 20.54 -22.38 -11.10
CA TYR A 500 19.61 -23.18 -11.91
C TYR A 500 18.86 -22.33 -12.94
N PHE A 501 18.43 -21.11 -12.60
CA PHE A 501 17.77 -20.22 -13.56
C PHE A 501 18.73 -19.33 -14.36
N LEU A 502 20.05 -19.54 -14.22
CA LEU A 502 21.10 -18.82 -14.96
C LEU A 502 20.96 -17.30 -14.84
N LEU A 503 20.73 -16.81 -13.63
CA LEU A 503 20.52 -15.39 -13.38
C LEU A 503 21.83 -14.62 -13.49
N ASN A 504 21.80 -13.50 -14.23
CA ASN A 504 22.96 -12.62 -14.43
C ASN A 504 23.20 -11.66 -13.25
N SER A 505 22.28 -11.62 -12.29
CA SER A 505 22.30 -10.75 -11.12
C SER A 505 22.05 -11.54 -9.86
N THR A 506 22.57 -11.03 -8.75
CA THR A 506 22.34 -11.59 -7.42
C THR A 506 20.87 -11.42 -7.05
N LEU A 507 20.21 -12.52 -6.69
CA LEU A 507 18.92 -12.49 -6.01
C LEU A 507 19.11 -11.98 -4.60
N HIS A 508 18.18 -11.13 -4.17
CA HIS A 508 18.07 -10.72 -2.78
C HIS A 508 16.81 -11.28 -2.15
N PHE A 509 16.84 -11.58 -0.85
CA PHE A 509 15.61 -11.97 -0.15
C PHE A 509 14.67 -10.78 -0.06
N SER A 510 13.43 -10.98 -0.47
CA SER A 510 12.31 -10.08 -0.18
C SER A 510 11.64 -10.46 1.13
N TYR A 511 11.56 -11.76 1.44
CA TYR A 511 11.05 -12.26 2.72
C TYR A 511 11.49 -13.71 2.96
N THR A 512 11.80 -14.07 4.21
CA THR A 512 12.17 -15.42 4.62
C THR A 512 11.35 -15.87 5.82
N HIS A 513 10.55 -16.94 5.66
CA HIS A 513 9.66 -17.39 6.73
C HIS A 513 9.75 -18.90 6.96
N LEU A 514 10.12 -19.31 8.19
CA LEU A 514 9.89 -20.68 8.63
C LEU A 514 8.42 -20.78 9.03
N VAL A 515 7.68 -21.61 8.32
CA VAL A 515 6.24 -21.76 8.50
C VAL A 515 5.89 -23.21 8.84
N CYS A 516 5.04 -23.39 9.84
CA CYS A 516 4.44 -24.66 10.21
C CYS A 516 2.91 -24.55 10.20
N ARG A 517 2.24 -25.56 9.62
CA ARG A 517 0.79 -25.69 9.60
C ARG A 517 0.37 -27.01 10.23
N THR A 518 -0.49 -26.93 11.24
CA THR A 518 -0.92 -28.08 12.04
C THR A 518 -2.41 -28.32 11.84
N ALA A 519 -2.80 -29.54 11.48
CA ALA A 519 -4.21 -29.92 11.38
C ALA A 519 -4.87 -29.87 12.77
N ILE A 520 -6.03 -29.23 12.88
CA ILE A 520 -6.82 -29.19 14.13
C ILE A 520 -7.66 -30.47 14.24
N THR A 521 -7.47 -31.22 15.33
CA THR A 521 -8.17 -32.48 15.58
C THR A 521 -9.69 -32.27 15.63
N GLY A 522 -10.44 -33.14 14.94
CA GLY A 522 -11.91 -33.12 14.94
C GLY A 522 -12.55 -32.16 13.93
N GLN A 523 -11.75 -31.47 13.11
CA GLN A 523 -12.23 -30.53 12.08
C GLN A 523 -11.84 -30.96 10.65
N GLN A 524 -11.60 -32.27 10.43
CA GLN A 524 -10.97 -32.77 9.20
C GLN A 524 -11.89 -33.60 8.29
N ASP A 525 -13.12 -33.88 8.73
CA ASP A 525 -14.06 -34.73 7.99
C ASP A 525 -14.60 -34.01 6.75
N HIS A 526 -14.53 -34.68 5.58
CA HIS A 526 -15.06 -34.20 4.29
C HIS A 526 -14.55 -32.83 3.79
N ARG A 527 -13.32 -32.45 4.16
CA ARG A 527 -12.71 -31.19 3.71
C ARG A 527 -12.41 -31.18 2.19
N ASN A 528 -12.84 -30.10 1.53
CA ASN A 528 -12.53 -29.80 0.13
C ASN A 528 -11.85 -28.43 -0.04
N ASP A 529 -11.50 -27.76 1.06
CA ASP A 529 -10.80 -26.48 1.07
C ASP A 529 -9.28 -26.66 0.82
N LEU A 530 -8.62 -25.56 0.49
CA LEU A 530 -7.17 -25.49 0.39
C LEU A 530 -6.58 -25.00 1.71
N SER A 531 -5.43 -25.54 2.10
CA SER A 531 -4.64 -24.98 3.20
C SER A 531 -4.21 -23.56 2.81
N HIS A 532 -3.64 -23.40 1.61
CA HIS A 532 -3.30 -22.10 1.04
C HIS A 532 -4.06 -21.93 -0.28
N PRO A 533 -4.89 -20.87 -0.43
CA PRO A 533 -5.57 -20.58 -1.69
C PRO A 533 -4.61 -20.51 -2.89
N ILE A 534 -5.15 -20.77 -4.08
CA ILE A 534 -4.39 -20.57 -5.32
C ILE A 534 -4.12 -19.08 -5.50
N HIS A 535 -2.87 -18.72 -5.75
CA HIS A 535 -2.41 -17.35 -5.94
C HIS A 535 -1.14 -17.32 -6.80
N ALA A 536 -0.74 -16.12 -7.21
CA ALA A 536 0.59 -15.82 -7.72
C ALA A 536 1.30 -14.89 -6.71
N ASP A 537 2.62 -14.99 -6.59
CA ASP A 537 3.38 -14.33 -5.53
C ASP A 537 3.62 -12.83 -5.80
N ASN A 538 3.62 -12.41 -7.07
CA ASN A 538 3.92 -11.02 -7.46
C ASN A 538 2.78 -10.29 -8.18
N CYS A 539 1.58 -10.87 -8.23
CA CYS A 539 0.43 -10.23 -8.87
C CYS A 539 -0.89 -10.69 -8.25
N LEU A 540 -1.94 -9.90 -8.48
CA LEU A 540 -3.32 -10.29 -8.19
C LEU A 540 -3.80 -11.18 -9.33
N LEU A 541 -3.95 -12.47 -9.04
CA LEU A 541 -4.47 -13.44 -9.99
C LEU A 541 -5.98 -13.24 -10.14
N ASP A 542 -6.43 -12.97 -11.37
CA ASP A 542 -7.84 -12.94 -11.77
C ASP A 542 -8.16 -14.15 -12.66
N PRO A 543 -8.75 -15.22 -12.09
CA PRO A 543 -9.05 -16.43 -12.84
C PRO A 543 -10.16 -16.28 -13.87
N GLU A 544 -11.01 -15.24 -13.78
CA GLU A 544 -12.12 -15.02 -14.71
C GLU A 544 -11.65 -14.28 -15.95
N ALA A 545 -10.80 -13.26 -15.76
CA ALA A 545 -10.15 -12.55 -16.86
C ALA A 545 -8.93 -13.30 -17.43
N ASN A 546 -8.43 -14.32 -16.72
CA ASN A 546 -7.18 -15.02 -17.04
C ASN A 546 -5.99 -14.04 -17.09
N GLU A 547 -5.98 -13.10 -16.14
CA GLU A 547 -5.04 -11.99 -16.03
C GLU A 547 -4.31 -12.01 -14.67
N CYS A 548 -3.14 -11.37 -14.63
CA CYS A 548 -2.26 -11.31 -13.47
C CYS A 548 -1.80 -9.86 -13.28
N TRP A 549 -2.53 -9.11 -12.46
CA TRP A 549 -2.35 -7.67 -12.31
C TRP A 549 -1.21 -7.36 -11.35
N LYS A 550 -0.13 -6.78 -11.86
CA LYS A 550 1.01 -6.34 -11.05
C LYS A 550 0.74 -4.98 -10.40
N GLU A 551 -0.10 -4.98 -9.38
CA GLU A 551 -0.47 -3.79 -8.60
C GLU A 551 -0.62 -4.11 -7.11
N ALA A 552 -0.61 -3.07 -6.27
CA ALA A 552 -0.84 -3.22 -4.83
C ALA A 552 -2.23 -3.84 -4.57
N PRO A 553 -2.39 -4.79 -3.63
CA PRO A 553 -1.44 -5.18 -2.59
C PRO A 553 -0.46 -6.32 -2.96
N ALA A 554 -0.34 -6.71 -4.23
CA ALA A 554 0.62 -7.74 -4.61
C ALA A 554 2.07 -7.27 -4.48
N TYR A 555 2.97 -8.18 -4.12
CA TYR A 555 4.41 -7.92 -4.03
C TYR A 555 5.05 -7.95 -5.41
N THR A 556 4.77 -6.94 -6.24
CA THR A 556 5.12 -6.87 -7.68
C THR A 556 6.60 -7.00 -8.00
N TYR A 557 7.44 -6.71 -7.00
CA TYR A 557 8.90 -6.79 -7.04
C TYR A 557 9.46 -8.21 -6.79
N ARG A 558 8.62 -9.21 -6.45
CA ARG A 558 9.08 -10.60 -6.31
C ARG A 558 9.28 -11.23 -7.68
N ASP A 559 10.47 -11.77 -7.91
CA ASP A 559 10.85 -12.39 -9.18
C ASP A 559 10.87 -13.91 -9.11
N TYR A 560 11.36 -14.45 -7.98
CA TYR A 560 11.45 -15.89 -7.75
C TYR A 560 11.01 -16.27 -6.34
N SER A 561 10.52 -17.49 -6.21
CA SER A 561 10.07 -18.08 -4.96
C SER A 561 10.62 -19.49 -4.80
N ALA A 562 10.84 -19.91 -3.55
CA ALA A 562 11.18 -21.28 -3.23
C ALA A 562 10.52 -21.73 -1.92
N LEU A 563 10.13 -23.00 -1.86
CA LEU A 563 9.74 -23.68 -0.62
C LEU A 563 10.64 -24.86 -0.37
N LEU A 564 11.36 -24.83 0.76
CA LEU A 564 12.25 -25.89 1.22
C LEU A 564 11.58 -26.66 2.37
N TYR A 565 11.27 -27.93 2.16
CA TYR A 565 10.48 -28.74 3.06
C TYR A 565 11.32 -29.38 4.17
N LEU A 566 10.84 -29.29 5.41
CA LEU A 566 11.52 -29.85 6.58
C LEU A 566 11.09 -31.30 6.84
N ASN A 567 9.89 -31.68 6.43
CA ASN A 567 9.31 -32.96 6.79
C ASN A 567 8.27 -33.48 5.78
N GLY A 568 7.85 -34.73 5.96
CA GLY A 568 6.84 -35.40 5.13
C GLY A 568 5.98 -36.41 5.91
N ASP A 569 6.08 -36.39 7.24
CA ASP A 569 5.35 -37.22 8.19
C ASP A 569 3.98 -36.62 8.54
N PHE A 570 3.19 -36.28 7.51
CA PHE A 570 1.83 -35.74 7.63
C PHE A 570 0.96 -36.23 6.45
N GLU A 571 -0.36 -36.04 6.54
CA GLU A 571 -1.31 -36.35 5.47
C GLU A 571 -1.89 -35.09 4.82
N GLY A 572 -2.12 -35.17 3.50
CA GLY A 572 -2.51 -34.02 2.67
C GLY A 572 -1.34 -33.05 2.44
N GLY A 573 -1.64 -31.76 2.34
CA GLY A 573 -0.63 -30.69 2.28
C GLY A 573 0.24 -30.67 1.02
N GLU A 574 -0.19 -31.33 -0.06
CA GLU A 574 0.51 -31.31 -1.33
C GLU A 574 0.53 -29.89 -1.92
N PHE A 575 1.70 -29.48 -2.43
CA PHE A 575 1.84 -28.25 -3.19
C PHE A 575 1.39 -28.50 -4.63
N ILE A 576 0.59 -27.59 -5.19
CA ILE A 576 0.03 -27.73 -6.53
C ILE A 576 0.30 -26.47 -7.35
N PHE A 577 0.68 -26.67 -8.61
CA PHE A 577 0.65 -25.63 -9.64
C PHE A 577 -0.67 -25.74 -10.41
N THR A 578 -1.20 -24.60 -10.84
CA THR A 578 -2.39 -24.55 -11.69
C THR A 578 -2.12 -23.72 -12.94
N GLU A 579 -3.07 -23.76 -13.87
CA GLU A 579 -3.20 -22.70 -14.88
C GLU A 579 -3.72 -21.39 -14.23
N MET A 580 -3.77 -20.32 -15.00
CA MET A 580 -4.32 -19.02 -14.59
C MET A 580 -5.81 -19.08 -14.19
N ASP A 581 -6.54 -20.11 -14.63
CA ASP A 581 -7.94 -20.37 -14.24
C ASP A 581 -8.13 -20.78 -12.77
N ALA A 582 -7.03 -20.94 -12.02
CA ALA A 582 -6.98 -21.37 -10.63
C ALA A 582 -7.69 -22.70 -10.31
N LYS A 583 -8.00 -23.51 -11.33
CA LYS A 583 -8.79 -24.75 -11.23
C LYS A 583 -8.03 -25.94 -11.81
N THR A 584 -7.40 -25.76 -12.96
CA THR A 584 -6.72 -26.82 -13.70
C THR A 584 -5.35 -27.07 -13.10
N VAL A 585 -5.19 -28.15 -12.35
CA VAL A 585 -3.91 -28.55 -11.74
C VAL A 585 -2.96 -29.08 -12.82
N THR A 586 -1.80 -28.44 -12.97
CA THR A 586 -0.78 -28.78 -13.98
C THR A 586 0.31 -29.69 -13.42
N ALA A 587 0.66 -29.52 -12.15
CA ALA A 587 1.64 -30.32 -11.44
C ALA A 587 1.33 -30.39 -9.94
N GLN A 588 1.77 -31.48 -9.30
CA GLN A 588 1.64 -31.70 -7.86
C GLN A 588 2.97 -32.16 -7.27
N VAL A 589 3.35 -31.58 -6.15
CA VAL A 589 4.59 -31.89 -5.43
C VAL A 589 4.24 -32.37 -4.03
N LYS A 590 4.65 -33.59 -3.71
CA LYS A 590 4.56 -34.13 -2.35
C LYS A 590 5.76 -33.67 -1.51
N PRO A 591 5.55 -32.96 -0.39
CA PRO A 591 6.62 -32.55 0.51
C PRO A 591 7.36 -33.73 1.16
N LYS A 592 8.66 -33.59 1.34
CA LYS A 592 9.51 -34.47 2.16
C LYS A 592 10.72 -33.69 2.65
N CYS A 593 11.39 -34.17 3.70
CA CYS A 593 12.63 -33.55 4.18
C CYS A 593 13.63 -33.34 3.03
N GLY A 594 14.22 -32.13 2.96
CA GLY A 594 15.28 -31.77 2.03
C GLY A 594 14.82 -31.51 0.60
N ARG A 595 13.53 -31.67 0.31
CA ARG A 595 12.94 -31.33 -0.99
C ARG A 595 12.70 -29.84 -1.10
N MET A 596 13.07 -29.25 -2.24
CA MET A 596 12.82 -27.85 -2.57
C MET A 596 12.06 -27.74 -3.88
N VAL A 597 10.98 -26.96 -3.89
CA VAL A 597 10.37 -26.46 -5.12
C VAL A 597 10.82 -25.02 -5.33
N GLY A 598 11.26 -24.67 -6.54
CA GLY A 598 11.68 -23.33 -6.92
C GLY A 598 10.99 -22.91 -8.21
N PHE A 599 10.54 -21.65 -8.30
CA PHE A 599 9.79 -21.15 -9.45
C PHE A 599 9.85 -19.63 -9.56
N SER A 600 9.54 -19.06 -10.73
CA SER A 600 9.34 -17.62 -10.89
C SER A 600 7.98 -17.18 -10.33
N SER A 601 7.92 -16.01 -9.67
CA SER A 601 6.80 -15.59 -8.81
C SER A 601 5.54 -15.10 -9.55
N GLY A 602 5.56 -15.06 -10.89
CA GLY A 602 4.52 -14.45 -11.72
C GLY A 602 3.30 -15.30 -12.03
N GLY A 603 2.43 -14.75 -12.88
CA GLY A 603 1.19 -15.38 -13.34
C GLY A 603 1.41 -16.64 -14.18
N GLU A 604 2.64 -16.94 -14.59
CA GLU A 604 3.03 -18.21 -15.23
C GLU A 604 3.07 -19.39 -14.24
N ASN A 605 3.13 -19.11 -12.93
CA ASN A 605 3.18 -20.13 -11.88
C ASN A 605 2.13 -19.93 -10.76
N PRO A 606 0.82 -19.84 -11.07
CA PRO A 606 -0.21 -19.89 -10.05
C PRO A 606 -0.13 -21.19 -9.25
N HIS A 607 -0.26 -21.09 -7.94
CA HIS A 607 -0.02 -22.23 -7.07
C HIS A 607 -0.75 -22.13 -5.73
N GLY A 608 -0.90 -23.26 -5.05
CA GLY A 608 -1.43 -23.32 -3.69
C GLY A 608 -1.13 -24.63 -3.01
N VAL A 609 -1.77 -24.86 -1.85
CA VAL A 609 -1.49 -26.01 -0.99
C VAL A 609 -2.78 -26.69 -0.60
N ARG A 610 -2.89 -28.00 -0.83
CA ARG A 610 -4.04 -28.81 -0.39
C ARG A 610 -4.16 -28.83 1.13
N ALA A 611 -5.36 -29.08 1.65
CA ALA A 611 -5.60 -29.20 3.07
C ALA A 611 -4.64 -30.19 3.75
N VAL A 612 -4.09 -29.81 4.91
CA VAL A 612 -3.34 -30.72 5.79
C VAL A 612 -4.36 -31.40 6.69
N THR A 613 -4.56 -32.71 6.51
CA THR A 613 -5.62 -33.45 7.20
C THR A 613 -5.14 -34.12 8.48
N ARG A 614 -3.84 -34.41 8.60
CA ARG A 614 -3.25 -34.97 9.83
C ARG A 614 -1.80 -34.58 9.97
N GLY A 615 -1.37 -34.27 11.20
CA GLY A 615 0.02 -33.94 11.52
C GLY A 615 0.34 -32.45 11.31
N GLN A 616 1.64 -32.16 11.18
CA GLN A 616 2.16 -30.81 11.00
C GLN A 616 3.08 -30.77 9.78
N ARG A 617 2.83 -29.81 8.88
CA ARG A 617 3.65 -29.52 7.70
C ARG A 617 4.53 -28.31 7.96
N CYS A 618 5.84 -28.46 7.93
CA CYS A 618 6.80 -27.37 8.10
C CYS A 618 7.66 -27.16 6.84
N ALA A 619 7.90 -25.90 6.50
CA ALA A 619 8.72 -25.49 5.36
C ALA A 619 9.40 -24.15 5.65
N VAL A 620 10.50 -23.89 4.96
CA VAL A 620 11.08 -22.55 4.83
C VAL A 620 10.60 -21.97 3.50
N ALA A 621 9.75 -20.95 3.57
CA ALA A 621 9.26 -20.20 2.43
C ALA A 621 10.20 -19.01 2.17
N LEU A 622 10.61 -18.85 0.92
CA LEU A 622 11.63 -17.92 0.48
C LEU A 622 11.09 -17.16 -0.72
N TRP A 623 11.11 -15.83 -0.64
CA TRP A 623 10.79 -14.96 -1.76
C TRP A 623 11.99 -14.10 -2.10
N PHE A 624 12.27 -13.95 -3.39
CA PHE A 624 13.44 -13.27 -3.91
C PHE A 624 13.06 -12.14 -4.87
N THR A 625 13.91 -11.12 -4.92
CA THR A 625 13.83 -10.00 -5.85
C THR A 625 15.18 -9.75 -6.51
N LEU A 626 15.16 -9.29 -7.75
CA LEU A 626 16.33 -8.81 -8.50
C LEU A 626 16.63 -7.34 -8.17
N ASP A 627 15.68 -6.63 -7.56
CA ASP A 627 15.82 -5.22 -7.20
C ASP A 627 16.33 -5.08 -5.75
N PRO A 628 17.55 -4.55 -5.53
CA PRO A 628 18.13 -4.38 -4.20
C PRO A 628 17.38 -3.36 -3.32
N LEU A 629 16.43 -2.60 -3.85
CA LEU A 629 15.59 -1.70 -3.05
C LEU A 629 14.56 -2.45 -2.20
N PHE A 630 14.13 -3.64 -2.64
CA PHE A 630 13.10 -4.44 -1.98
C PHE A 630 13.66 -5.57 -1.11
N ARG A 631 14.86 -5.34 -0.55
CA ARG A 631 15.52 -6.30 0.33
C ARG A 631 14.85 -6.39 1.69
N GLU A 632 14.67 -7.62 2.15
CA GLU A 632 14.20 -7.95 3.50
C GLU A 632 15.13 -7.31 4.54
N LEU A 633 14.63 -6.32 5.29
CA LEU A 633 15.43 -5.62 6.30
C LEU A 633 15.91 -6.57 7.42
N GLU A 634 15.03 -7.46 7.88
CA GLU A 634 15.38 -8.47 8.89
C GLU A 634 16.51 -9.38 8.42
N ARG A 635 16.62 -9.62 7.10
CA ARG A 635 17.75 -10.37 6.54
C ARG A 635 19.04 -9.60 6.67
N LEU A 636 19.06 -8.30 6.33
CA LEU A 636 20.26 -7.47 6.48
C LEU A 636 20.75 -7.46 7.95
N GLN A 637 19.82 -7.40 8.91
CA GLN A 637 20.15 -7.50 10.32
C GLN A 637 20.69 -8.90 10.70
N ALA A 638 20.09 -9.96 10.15
CA ALA A 638 20.60 -11.31 10.33
C ALA A 638 22.02 -11.47 9.75
N ASP A 639 22.32 -10.83 8.62
CA ASP A 639 23.66 -10.82 8.01
C ASP A 639 24.69 -10.16 8.93
N GLU A 640 24.36 -9.03 9.56
CA GLU A 640 25.23 -8.36 10.55
C GLU A 640 25.50 -9.24 11.76
N VAL A 641 24.45 -9.88 12.28
CA VAL A 641 24.54 -10.81 13.40
C VAL A 641 25.45 -11.99 13.05
N VAL A 642 25.28 -12.57 11.86
CA VAL A 642 26.13 -13.63 11.32
C VAL A 642 27.58 -13.18 11.15
N GLN A 643 27.83 -11.98 10.61
CA GLN A 643 29.17 -11.43 10.48
C GLN A 643 29.85 -11.23 11.84
N ALA A 644 29.10 -10.77 12.85
CA ALA A 644 29.62 -10.64 14.21
C ALA A 644 30.01 -11.99 14.81
N LEU A 645 29.22 -13.05 14.59
CA LEU A 645 29.56 -14.42 14.99
C LEU A 645 30.84 -14.92 14.32
N ASP A 646 30.95 -14.68 13.02
CA ASP A 646 32.09 -15.13 12.22
C ASP A 646 33.37 -14.39 12.67
N ASN A 647 33.27 -13.10 12.99
CA ASN A 647 34.36 -12.30 13.56
C ASN A 647 34.78 -12.75 14.97
N GLN A 648 33.81 -13.03 15.86
CA GLN A 648 34.12 -13.54 17.20
C GLN A 648 34.78 -14.92 17.16
N SER A 649 34.33 -15.80 16.26
CA SER A 649 34.94 -17.12 16.06
C SER A 649 36.37 -17.04 15.50
N SER A 650 36.65 -15.99 14.72
CA SER A 650 37.99 -15.67 14.19
C SER A 650 38.91 -15.12 15.29
N GLN A 651 38.37 -14.31 16.20
CA GLN A 651 39.09 -13.76 17.35
C GLN A 651 39.41 -14.83 18.41
N SER A 652 38.49 -15.77 18.67
CA SER A 652 38.75 -16.90 19.58
C SER A 652 39.80 -17.87 19.02
N LYS A 653 39.95 -17.96 17.68
CA LYS A 653 41.01 -18.72 17.01
C LYS A 653 42.37 -18.01 17.07
N TRP A 654 42.41 -16.67 17.08
CA TRP A 654 43.66 -15.93 17.30
C TRP A 654 44.13 -16.00 18.76
N ASP A 655 43.21 -15.95 19.73
CA ASP A 655 43.54 -16.06 21.16
C ASP A 655 44.04 -17.44 21.59
N THR A 656 43.70 -18.51 20.84
CA THR A 656 44.29 -19.85 21.07
C THR A 656 45.66 -20.03 20.41
N SER A 657 46.10 -19.10 19.56
CA SER A 657 47.40 -19.14 18.88
C SER A 657 48.48 -18.28 19.52
N LEU A 658 48.13 -17.44 20.50
CA LEU A 658 49.06 -16.64 21.30
C LEU A 658 49.08 -17.17 22.74
N ASN A 659 50.09 -18.02 22.99
CA ASN A 659 50.43 -18.51 24.33
C ASN A 659 51.03 -17.34 25.15
N ILE A 660 50.21 -16.39 25.59
CA ILE A 660 50.64 -15.28 26.45
C ILE A 660 50.55 -15.76 27.91
N ASN A 661 51.72 -15.92 28.51
CA ASN A 661 51.92 -16.29 29.90
C ASN A 661 51.35 -15.18 30.83
N PRO A 662 50.40 -15.47 31.76
CA PRO A 662 49.77 -14.46 32.61
C PRO A 662 50.67 -13.92 33.75
N LYS A 663 51.99 -13.82 33.54
CA LYS A 663 52.97 -13.38 34.54
C LYS A 663 53.86 -12.20 34.12
N ASP A 664 53.65 -11.64 32.94
CA ASP A 664 54.45 -10.50 32.45
C ASP A 664 53.71 -9.16 32.49
N GLU A 665 52.74 -8.99 33.40
CA GLU A 665 52.27 -7.65 33.81
C GLU A 665 52.19 -7.57 35.34
N LEU A 666 53.34 -7.22 35.94
CA LEU A 666 53.47 -6.57 37.25
C LEU A 666 54.30 -5.29 37.07
#